data_AF-A0A7I7QVV1-F1
#
_entry.id   AF-A0A7I7QVV1-F1
#
_cell.length_a   1.000
_cell.length_b   1.000
_cell.length_c   1.000
_cell.angle_alpha   90.00
_cell.angle_beta   90.00
_cell.angle_gamma   90.00
#
_symmetry.space_group_name_H-M   'P 1'
#
loop_
_entity.id
_entity.type
_entity.pdbx_description
1 polymer ?
#
loop_
_entity_poly.entity_id
_entity_poly.type
_entity_poly.pdbx_seq_one_letter_code
_entity_poly.pdbx_strand_id
1 'polypeptide(L)'
;MQPDTAAPLMERPTDLTAEWLTAALGRGTVTDVTVDRIGTGQMSECYRVGLVWADGDGGPASVVLKVAAADPSSRQTGLAMGLYEREVRFYADIAPGMSGPVAPCHHTAYDASTGAFDLLLADAAPATVGNEIRGASLDQAVLALTQLGLVHGPLLGNAALAGADWLNRESPVNQGLLSALYAGFIDRYGDQIAPEYRNVCERFVESYDAYAAAEAESDAPHGLVHGDYRLDNMLFGEEGADRPLTVVDWQTVTWGPAFTDVAYFLGCALPTDRRREHYDTLLRAYHSALGPDAGVTLEEVRDGVRHQTFFGVLMSIVSPMLVARTERGDEMFMAMIERHCQHAIDTGALAILPEPSAPEPLQPSADDEGGHPPTDEPLWSESWYFDFIDAAQDVGGWIRLGLLPNQGHAWINGLLCGPGMPTIAVLDFEAALPETPGQVRTDDVELTLEAAEPLRRYRVSLRGRGEAHDDPAALLRGEVGRPVDVVMDLEWTTVGTPYQYRLSTRYEIPCTVSGSVVADGRTYELAGVPGQRDHSWAARDWWSMDWVWSALHLDDGTHVHGLDLRIPGAPPLAAGYVQKEGEPLVELAAVTARETFDDDDLPVSTVLECAPGDLTASVEVRGHAPVLLTSPDGRVSRFPRAWATVTTADGRTGVGWLEWNRNLT
;
A
#
# COMPACT_ATOMS: atom_id res chain seq x y z
N MET A 1 42.87 -4.20 -25.50
CA MET A 1 41.46 -4.49 -25.22
C MET A 1 41.46 -5.37 -23.98
N GLN A 2 41.43 -4.74 -22.80
CA GLN A 2 41.25 -5.46 -21.54
C GLN A 2 39.77 -5.91 -21.53
N PRO A 3 39.46 -7.19 -21.26
CA PRO A 3 38.08 -7.59 -21.06
C PRO A 3 37.55 -6.91 -19.79
N ASP A 4 36.32 -6.41 -19.83
CA ASP A 4 35.58 -5.94 -18.65
C ASP A 4 35.58 -7.06 -17.60
N THR A 5 36.22 -6.81 -16.45
CA THR A 5 36.43 -7.78 -15.37
C THR A 5 35.37 -7.69 -14.26
N ALA A 6 34.22 -7.06 -14.50
CA ALA A 6 33.15 -7.01 -13.51
C ALA A 6 32.40 -8.35 -13.47
N ALA A 7 32.24 -8.92 -12.28
CA ALA A 7 31.41 -10.12 -12.10
C ALA A 7 29.95 -9.80 -12.48
N PRO A 8 29.26 -10.70 -13.21
CA PRO A 8 27.87 -10.46 -13.63
C PRO A 8 26.92 -10.45 -12.42
N LEU A 9 25.77 -9.78 -12.57
CA LEU A 9 24.67 -9.80 -11.58
C LEU A 9 24.29 -11.24 -11.21
N MET A 10 24.09 -11.49 -9.92
CA MET A 10 23.63 -12.76 -9.39
C MET A 10 22.12 -12.74 -9.14
N GLU A 11 21.37 -13.52 -9.91
CA GLU A 11 19.91 -13.61 -9.74
C GLU A 11 19.49 -14.58 -8.64
N ARG A 12 20.26 -15.67 -8.41
CA ARG A 12 19.93 -16.69 -7.42
C ARG A 12 21.17 -17.14 -6.66
N PRO A 13 21.04 -17.54 -5.38
CA PRO A 13 22.14 -18.07 -4.59
C PRO A 13 22.82 -19.30 -5.21
N THR A 14 22.07 -20.11 -5.96
CA THR A 14 22.59 -21.30 -6.66
C THR A 14 23.53 -20.98 -7.81
N ASP A 15 23.54 -19.73 -8.27
CA ASP A 15 24.41 -19.27 -9.35
C ASP A 15 25.81 -18.85 -8.81
N LEU A 16 26.01 -18.88 -7.48
CA LEU A 16 27.29 -18.59 -6.82
C LEU A 16 28.34 -19.66 -7.13
N THR A 17 29.50 -19.23 -7.64
CA THR A 17 30.64 -20.09 -7.94
C THR A 17 31.95 -19.50 -7.43
N ALA A 18 32.97 -20.34 -7.25
CA ALA A 18 34.32 -19.90 -6.87
C ALA A 18 34.95 -18.95 -7.93
N GLU A 19 34.64 -19.15 -9.21
CA GLU A 19 35.06 -18.26 -10.30
C GLU A 19 34.43 -16.88 -10.19
N TRP A 20 33.11 -16.83 -9.95
CA TRP A 20 32.39 -15.58 -9.72
C TRP A 20 32.95 -14.81 -8.52
N LEU A 21 33.19 -15.49 -7.39
CA LEU A 21 33.77 -14.87 -6.19
C LEU A 21 35.20 -14.39 -6.42
N THR A 22 35.99 -15.12 -7.19
CA THR A 22 37.35 -14.68 -7.59
C THR A 22 37.28 -13.38 -8.38
N ALA A 23 36.35 -13.27 -9.33
CA ALA A 23 36.15 -12.05 -10.11
C ALA A 23 35.62 -10.89 -9.23
N ALA A 24 34.60 -11.15 -8.41
CA ALA A 24 33.96 -10.13 -7.56
C ALA A 24 34.91 -9.58 -6.48
N LEU A 25 35.72 -10.43 -5.86
CA LEU A 25 36.67 -10.01 -4.82
C LEU A 25 37.93 -9.36 -5.41
N GLY A 26 38.27 -9.67 -6.67
CA GLY A 26 39.41 -9.09 -7.37
C GLY A 26 40.78 -9.35 -6.71
N ARG A 27 40.87 -10.37 -5.84
CA ARG A 27 42.07 -10.73 -5.06
C ARG A 27 42.18 -12.23 -4.97
N GLY A 28 43.38 -12.79 -5.14
CA GLY A 28 43.63 -14.23 -5.01
C GLY A 28 42.80 -15.09 -5.99
N THR A 29 42.78 -16.39 -5.75
CA THR A 29 41.87 -17.32 -6.46
C THR A 29 41.13 -18.15 -5.42
N VAL A 30 39.81 -18.06 -5.42
CA VAL A 30 38.94 -18.90 -4.60
C VAL A 30 38.87 -20.28 -5.25
N THR A 31 39.12 -21.33 -4.48
CA THR A 31 39.13 -22.72 -4.95
C THR A 31 37.93 -23.51 -4.50
N ASP A 32 37.34 -23.14 -3.36
CA ASP A 32 36.15 -23.80 -2.82
C ASP A 32 35.32 -22.83 -1.97
N VAL A 33 34.02 -23.12 -1.85
CA VAL A 33 33.05 -22.24 -1.18
C VAL A 33 32.06 -23.04 -0.34
N THR A 34 31.67 -22.48 0.79
CA THR A 34 30.56 -22.99 1.62
C THR A 34 29.53 -21.89 1.76
N VAL A 35 28.24 -22.24 1.78
CA VAL A 35 27.15 -21.27 1.78
C VAL A 35 26.17 -21.64 2.87
N ASP A 36 26.04 -20.76 3.86
CA ASP A 36 25.12 -20.91 4.97
C ASP A 36 24.10 -19.77 4.97
N ARG A 37 22.81 -20.09 4.91
CA ARG A 37 21.77 -19.06 5.01
C ARG A 37 21.78 -18.45 6.41
N ILE A 38 21.76 -17.12 6.48
CA ILE A 38 21.76 -16.35 7.72
C ILE A 38 20.65 -15.30 7.71
N GLY A 39 20.24 -14.86 8.91
CA GLY A 39 19.16 -13.88 9.06
C GLY A 39 17.76 -14.46 8.84
N THR A 40 16.75 -13.64 9.09
CA THR A 40 15.32 -13.98 9.01
C THR A 40 14.54 -13.06 8.05
N GLY A 41 15.26 -12.34 7.19
CA GLY A 41 14.69 -11.38 6.25
C GLY A 41 13.60 -11.99 5.38
N GLN A 42 12.48 -11.27 5.25
CA GLN A 42 11.35 -11.68 4.41
C GLN A 42 11.46 -11.11 2.99
N MET A 43 12.07 -9.93 2.82
CA MET A 43 12.17 -9.22 1.53
C MET A 43 13.46 -9.52 0.76
N SER A 44 14.49 -10.04 1.43
CA SER A 44 15.78 -10.41 0.83
C SER A 44 16.40 -11.57 1.60
N GLU A 45 17.34 -12.26 0.96
CA GLU A 45 18.03 -13.40 1.54
C GLU A 45 19.51 -13.08 1.77
N CYS A 46 20.02 -13.44 2.95
CA CYS A 46 21.42 -13.28 3.29
C CYS A 46 22.09 -14.64 3.47
N TYR A 47 23.32 -14.76 2.97
CA TYR A 47 24.13 -15.95 3.01
C TYR A 47 25.53 -15.61 3.50
N ARG A 48 26.02 -16.32 4.52
CA ARG A 48 27.44 -16.32 4.85
C ARG A 48 28.15 -17.29 3.90
N VAL A 49 29.14 -16.79 3.19
CA VAL A 49 29.93 -17.55 2.23
C VAL A 49 31.33 -17.74 2.79
N GLY A 50 31.68 -18.98 3.17
CA GLY A 50 33.04 -19.33 3.57
C GLY A 50 33.93 -19.57 2.35
N LEU A 51 35.16 -19.04 2.37
CA LEU A 51 36.07 -19.01 1.22
C LEU A 51 37.34 -19.83 1.50
N VAL A 52 37.71 -20.69 0.55
CA VAL A 52 39.01 -21.36 0.52
C VAL A 52 39.85 -20.78 -0.61
N TRP A 53 41.06 -20.36 -0.30
CA TRP A 53 41.97 -19.69 -1.23
C TRP A 53 43.07 -20.64 -1.73
N ALA A 54 43.52 -20.44 -2.97
CA ALA A 54 44.78 -21.01 -3.45
C ALA A 54 45.98 -20.40 -2.70
N ASP A 55 47.03 -21.20 -2.42
CA ASP A 55 48.17 -20.86 -1.54
C ASP A 55 48.72 -19.43 -1.69
N GLY A 56 48.92 -18.72 -0.55
CA GLY A 56 49.97 -17.69 -0.43
C GLY A 56 49.58 -16.25 -0.04
N ASP A 57 48.31 -15.84 -0.12
CA ASP A 57 47.72 -14.65 0.55
C ASP A 57 46.22 -14.61 0.23
N GLY A 58 45.46 -15.51 0.86
CA GLY A 58 44.01 -15.57 0.66
C GLY A 58 43.34 -14.35 1.28
N GLY A 59 42.38 -13.75 0.58
CA GLY A 59 41.55 -12.66 1.11
C GLY A 59 40.70 -13.08 2.33
N PRO A 60 39.53 -12.45 2.57
CA PRO A 60 38.74 -12.76 3.76
C PRO A 60 38.38 -14.26 3.84
N ALA A 61 38.28 -14.80 5.06
CA ALA A 61 37.86 -16.18 5.29
C ALA A 61 36.38 -16.40 4.99
N SER A 62 35.56 -15.35 5.10
CA SER A 62 34.16 -15.35 4.73
C SER A 62 33.68 -13.97 4.28
N VAL A 63 32.61 -13.97 3.51
CA VAL A 63 31.86 -12.78 3.07
C VAL A 63 30.37 -13.02 3.25
N VAL A 64 29.57 -11.96 3.19
CA VAL A 64 28.11 -12.02 3.22
C VAL A 64 27.58 -11.67 1.84
N LEU A 65 26.80 -12.57 1.25
CA LEU A 65 26.05 -12.33 0.03
C LEU A 65 24.61 -12.01 0.41
N LYS A 66 24.09 -10.87 -0.05
CA LYS A 66 22.67 -10.53 0.02
C LYS A 66 22.09 -10.47 -1.38
N VAL A 67 20.94 -11.11 -1.59
CA VAL A 67 20.23 -11.15 -2.87
C VAL A 67 18.73 -10.95 -2.66
N ALA A 68 18.01 -10.65 -3.74
CA ALA A 68 16.55 -10.58 -3.74
C ALA A 68 15.91 -11.89 -3.23
N ALA A 69 14.71 -11.79 -2.65
CA ALA A 69 13.97 -12.96 -2.22
C ALA A 69 13.69 -13.93 -3.39
N ALA A 70 13.76 -15.24 -3.13
CA ALA A 70 13.39 -16.25 -4.12
C ALA A 70 11.88 -16.24 -4.42
N ASP A 71 11.07 -15.83 -3.45
CA ASP A 71 9.62 -15.67 -3.58
C ASP A 71 9.26 -14.47 -4.48
N PRO A 72 8.53 -14.67 -5.60
CA PRO A 72 8.21 -13.58 -6.54
C PRO A 72 7.37 -12.46 -5.95
N SER A 73 6.46 -12.75 -5.01
CA SER A 73 5.61 -11.73 -4.39
C SER A 73 6.44 -10.81 -3.49
N SER A 74 7.27 -11.39 -2.63
CA SER A 74 8.19 -10.66 -1.76
C SER A 74 9.19 -9.83 -2.57
N ARG A 75 9.67 -10.38 -3.71
CA ARG A 75 10.53 -9.67 -4.64
C ARG A 75 9.85 -8.47 -5.28
N GLN A 76 8.62 -8.64 -5.75
CA GLN A 76 7.85 -7.57 -6.36
C GLN A 76 7.54 -6.45 -5.35
N THR A 77 7.20 -6.80 -4.11
CA THR A 77 6.98 -5.81 -3.04
C THR A 77 8.25 -5.01 -2.75
N GLY A 78 9.41 -5.66 -2.62
CA GLY A 78 10.69 -4.97 -2.40
C GLY A 78 11.09 -4.04 -3.55
N LEU A 79 10.78 -4.43 -4.80
CA LEU A 79 10.96 -3.59 -5.99
C LEU A 79 10.00 -2.38 -5.99
N ALA A 80 8.71 -2.61 -5.75
CA ALA A 80 7.69 -1.56 -5.72
C ALA A 80 7.96 -0.52 -4.63
N MET A 81 8.48 -0.96 -3.48
CA MET A 81 8.91 -0.07 -2.38
C MET A 81 10.31 0.54 -2.61
N GLY A 82 11.02 0.11 -3.65
CA GLY A 82 12.34 0.61 -4.01
C GLY A 82 13.46 0.26 -3.02
N LEU A 83 13.26 -0.78 -2.20
CA LEU A 83 14.18 -1.19 -1.13
C LEU A 83 15.52 -1.69 -1.68
N TYR A 84 15.50 -2.42 -2.80
CA TYR A 84 16.70 -3.00 -3.41
C TYR A 84 17.59 -1.95 -4.05
N GLU A 85 17.00 -1.04 -4.82
CA GLU A 85 17.71 0.09 -5.41
C GLU A 85 18.40 0.92 -4.34
N ARG A 86 17.69 1.23 -3.24
CA ARG A 86 18.21 2.03 -2.13
C ARG A 86 19.45 1.40 -1.50
N GLU A 87 19.37 0.12 -1.13
CA GLU A 87 20.50 -0.54 -0.47
C GLU A 87 21.71 -0.65 -1.42
N VAL A 88 21.48 -1.02 -2.68
CA VAL A 88 22.55 -1.13 -3.67
C VAL A 88 23.24 0.20 -3.93
N ARG A 89 22.45 1.25 -4.12
CA ARG A 89 23.00 2.59 -4.35
C ARG A 89 23.65 3.17 -3.11
N PHE A 90 23.18 2.85 -1.91
CA PHE A 90 23.92 3.21 -0.70
C PHE A 90 25.32 2.59 -0.68
N TYR A 91 25.45 1.28 -0.92
CA TYR A 91 26.75 0.62 -0.92
C TYR A 91 27.65 1.01 -2.10
N ALA A 92 27.07 1.36 -3.25
CA ALA A 92 27.82 1.79 -4.43
C ALA A 92 28.24 3.27 -4.36
N ASP A 93 27.34 4.16 -3.97
CA ASP A 93 27.50 5.61 -4.14
C ASP A 93 27.89 6.33 -2.84
N ILE A 94 27.49 5.82 -1.67
CA ILE A 94 27.64 6.53 -0.38
C ILE A 94 28.69 5.85 0.51
N ALA A 95 28.53 4.55 0.79
CA ALA A 95 29.38 3.78 1.70
C ALA A 95 30.88 3.90 1.43
N PRO A 96 31.38 3.96 0.17
CA PRO A 96 32.83 4.07 -0.10
C PRO A 96 33.45 5.37 0.44
N GLY A 97 32.65 6.43 0.61
CA GLY A 97 33.08 7.71 1.16
C GLY A 97 32.99 7.82 2.68
N MET A 98 32.47 6.79 3.36
CA MET A 98 32.16 6.85 4.79
C MET A 98 33.25 6.21 5.65
N SER A 99 33.54 6.85 6.79
CA SER A 99 34.21 6.21 7.92
C SER A 99 33.16 5.90 8.98
N GLY A 100 32.86 4.63 9.25
CA GLY A 100 31.79 4.29 10.19
C GLY A 100 31.52 2.80 10.31
N PRO A 101 30.37 2.41 10.87
CA PRO A 101 30.02 1.03 11.15
C PRO A 101 29.48 0.32 9.90
N VAL A 102 29.99 0.60 8.70
CA VAL A 102 29.49 0.02 7.45
C VAL A 102 30.43 -1.08 6.98
N ALA A 103 29.88 -2.23 6.59
CA ALA A 103 30.67 -3.31 6.02
C ALA A 103 31.25 -2.88 4.66
N PRO A 104 32.56 -3.06 4.42
CA PRO A 104 33.13 -2.90 3.09
C PRO A 104 32.36 -3.72 2.06
N CYS A 105 32.02 -3.07 0.94
CA CYS A 105 31.36 -3.72 -0.16
C CYS A 105 32.40 -4.15 -1.21
N HIS A 106 32.37 -5.42 -1.58
CA HIS A 106 33.24 -6.02 -2.59
C HIS A 106 32.62 -5.95 -3.98
N HIS A 107 31.30 -6.12 -4.08
CA HIS A 107 30.57 -6.08 -5.34
C HIS A 107 29.11 -5.71 -5.08
N THR A 108 28.54 -4.93 -6.00
CA THR A 108 27.10 -4.67 -6.07
C THR A 108 26.63 -4.73 -7.52
N ALA A 109 25.41 -5.22 -7.73
CA ALA A 109 24.71 -5.10 -8.99
C ALA A 109 23.20 -5.00 -8.76
N TYR A 110 22.51 -4.30 -9.67
CA TYR A 110 21.06 -4.14 -9.64
C TYR A 110 20.50 -4.04 -11.05
N ASP A 111 19.42 -4.77 -11.31
CA ASP A 111 18.60 -4.67 -12.51
C ASP A 111 17.22 -4.12 -12.15
N ALA A 112 16.96 -2.88 -12.56
CA ALA A 112 15.71 -2.18 -12.29
C ALA A 112 14.49 -2.80 -13.00
N SER A 113 14.68 -3.56 -14.08
CA SER A 113 13.58 -4.18 -14.83
C SER A 113 13.05 -5.45 -14.17
N THR A 114 13.92 -6.20 -13.50
CA THR A 114 13.59 -7.47 -12.86
C THR A 114 13.53 -7.39 -11.34
N GLY A 115 14.10 -6.34 -10.75
CA GLY A 115 14.31 -6.21 -9.32
C GLY A 115 15.38 -7.17 -8.78
N ALA A 116 16.14 -7.83 -9.65
CA ALA A 116 17.27 -8.66 -9.25
C ALA A 116 18.42 -7.78 -8.76
N PHE A 117 19.02 -8.16 -7.65
CA PHE A 117 20.19 -7.47 -7.11
C PHE A 117 21.08 -8.44 -6.36
N ASP A 118 22.35 -8.07 -6.25
CA ASP A 118 23.28 -8.71 -5.34
C ASP A 118 24.22 -7.71 -4.65
N LEU A 119 24.57 -8.02 -3.40
CA LEU A 119 25.54 -7.31 -2.58
C LEU A 119 26.50 -8.33 -1.97
N LEU A 120 27.79 -8.17 -2.25
CA LEU A 120 28.85 -8.93 -1.61
C LEU A 120 29.55 -8.04 -0.58
N LEU A 121 29.31 -8.30 0.70
CA LEU A 121 29.80 -7.49 1.83
C LEU A 121 30.87 -8.27 2.62
N ALA A 122 31.81 -7.55 3.23
CA ALA A 122 32.73 -8.15 4.18
C ALA A 122 31.96 -8.70 5.40
N ASP A 123 32.31 -9.90 5.86
CA ASP A 123 31.74 -10.47 7.08
C ASP A 123 32.16 -9.64 8.31
N ALA A 124 31.28 -9.56 9.30
CA ALA A 124 31.54 -8.86 10.56
C ALA A 124 32.12 -9.80 11.64
N ALA A 125 32.22 -11.11 11.35
CA ALA A 125 32.71 -12.09 12.30
C ALA A 125 34.17 -11.82 12.75
N PRO A 126 34.52 -12.03 14.03
CA PRO A 126 33.63 -12.43 15.12
C PRO A 126 32.78 -11.26 15.67
N ALA A 127 31.45 -11.42 15.67
CA ALA A 127 30.53 -10.41 16.17
C ALA A 127 29.24 -11.05 16.71
N THR A 128 28.62 -10.38 17.69
CA THR A 128 27.34 -10.76 18.27
C THR A 128 26.24 -9.77 17.87
N VAL A 129 25.11 -10.29 17.41
CA VAL A 129 23.92 -9.48 17.08
C VAL A 129 23.34 -8.86 18.36
N GLY A 130 22.88 -7.62 18.26
CA GLY A 130 22.06 -7.01 19.30
C GLY A 130 20.74 -7.77 19.53
N ASN A 131 20.04 -7.41 20.60
CA ASN A 131 18.75 -8.01 20.93
C ASN A 131 17.81 -6.91 21.41
N GLU A 132 16.85 -6.56 20.56
CA GLU A 132 15.92 -5.47 20.79
C GLU A 132 15.04 -5.69 22.03
N ILE A 133 14.59 -6.93 22.24
CA ILE A 133 13.75 -7.32 23.38
C ILE A 133 14.52 -7.11 24.69
N ARG A 134 15.77 -7.60 24.77
CA ARG A 134 16.62 -7.46 25.97
C ARG A 134 17.08 -6.03 26.19
N GLY A 135 17.31 -5.28 25.12
CA GLY A 135 17.93 -3.96 25.14
C GLY A 135 19.46 -4.00 25.28
N ALA A 136 20.07 -2.85 25.00
CA ALA A 136 21.50 -2.62 25.00
C ALA A 136 22.07 -2.41 26.41
N SER A 137 23.35 -2.75 26.58
CA SER A 137 24.15 -2.18 27.67
C SER A 137 24.44 -0.70 27.41
N LEU A 138 24.88 0.04 28.44
CA LEU A 138 25.30 1.43 28.27
C LEU A 138 26.46 1.55 27.27
N ASP A 139 27.45 0.67 27.34
CA ASP A 139 28.61 0.70 26.44
C ASP A 139 28.20 0.45 24.97
N GLN A 140 27.26 -0.47 24.75
CA GLN A 140 26.68 -0.72 23.42
C GLN A 140 25.93 0.51 22.90
N ALA A 141 25.13 1.15 23.76
CA ALA A 141 24.36 2.33 23.38
C ALA A 141 25.25 3.56 23.07
N VAL A 142 26.29 3.78 23.88
CA VAL A 142 27.29 4.82 23.62
C VAL A 142 28.02 4.54 22.31
N LEU A 143 28.46 3.29 22.09
CA LEU A 143 29.12 2.90 20.86
C LEU A 143 28.23 3.13 19.64
N ALA A 144 26.97 2.68 19.67
CA ALA A 144 26.02 2.85 18.57
C ALA A 144 25.83 4.34 18.22
N LEU A 145 25.52 5.18 19.21
CA LEU A 145 25.31 6.61 18.97
C LEU A 145 26.58 7.36 18.56
N THR A 146 27.75 6.97 19.06
CA THR A 146 29.02 7.50 18.57
C THR A 146 29.25 7.12 17.10
N GLN A 147 29.01 5.87 16.73
CA GLN A 147 29.16 5.42 15.34
C GLN A 147 28.14 6.07 14.40
N LEU A 148 26.91 6.29 14.85
CA LEU A 148 25.90 7.06 14.11
C LEU A 148 26.34 8.52 13.89
N GLY A 149 26.93 9.16 14.91
CA GLY A 149 27.47 10.50 14.76
C GLY A 149 28.58 10.59 13.70
N LEU A 150 29.44 9.57 13.59
CA LEU A 150 30.47 9.49 12.55
C LEU A 150 29.88 9.35 11.13
N VAL A 151 28.73 8.70 11.02
CA VAL A 151 27.98 8.57 9.75
C VAL A 151 27.32 9.90 9.39
N HIS A 152 26.64 10.53 10.35
CA HIS A 152 25.87 11.76 10.08
C HIS A 152 26.78 12.98 9.89
N GLY A 153 27.87 13.10 10.63
CA GLY A 153 28.74 14.30 10.62
C GLY A 153 29.11 14.81 9.22
N PRO A 154 29.72 13.97 8.35
CA PRO A 154 30.11 14.38 7.00
C PRO A 154 28.95 14.58 6.01
N LEU A 155 27.78 14.02 6.31
CA LEU A 155 26.63 13.98 5.39
C LEU A 155 25.52 14.96 5.75
N LEU A 156 25.57 15.58 6.93
CA LEU A 156 24.59 16.52 7.41
C LEU A 156 24.48 17.73 6.47
N GLY A 157 23.28 18.06 6.00
CA GLY A 157 23.04 19.18 5.09
C GLY A 157 23.64 19.02 3.68
N ASN A 158 24.06 17.82 3.28
CA ASN A 158 24.60 17.56 1.95
C ASN A 158 23.54 17.72 0.84
N ALA A 159 23.61 18.84 0.10
CA ALA A 159 22.67 19.17 -0.98
C ALA A 159 22.65 18.17 -2.16
N ALA A 160 23.73 17.41 -2.38
CA ALA A 160 23.76 16.44 -3.49
C ALA A 160 22.86 15.23 -3.20
N LEU A 161 22.73 14.81 -1.94
CA LEU A 161 21.84 13.73 -1.53
C LEU A 161 20.39 14.19 -1.46
N ALA A 162 20.15 15.45 -1.11
CA ALA A 162 18.80 16.03 -1.08
C ALA A 162 18.09 16.02 -2.45
N GLY A 163 18.83 16.06 -3.57
CA GLY A 163 18.27 16.04 -4.92
C GLY A 163 18.23 14.67 -5.59
N ALA A 164 18.47 13.58 -4.85
CA ALA A 164 18.57 12.24 -5.41
C ALA A 164 17.23 11.49 -5.37
N ASP A 165 16.57 11.33 -6.51
CA ASP A 165 15.22 10.72 -6.62
C ASP A 165 15.14 9.28 -6.09
N TRP A 166 16.23 8.51 -6.19
CA TRP A 166 16.30 7.14 -5.68
C TRP A 166 16.27 7.08 -4.13
N LEU A 167 16.70 8.16 -3.48
CA LEU A 167 16.83 8.28 -2.03
C LEU A 167 15.62 9.02 -1.42
N ASN A 168 15.13 10.05 -2.10
CA ASN A 168 13.98 10.87 -1.72
C ASN A 168 12.71 10.38 -2.42
N ARG A 169 11.94 9.53 -1.74
CA ARG A 169 10.59 9.12 -2.22
C ARG A 169 9.55 9.55 -1.20
N GLU A 170 8.38 9.94 -1.68
CA GLU A 170 7.25 10.24 -0.81
C GLU A 170 6.84 9.00 0.00
N SER A 171 6.52 9.20 1.28
CA SER A 171 5.96 8.15 2.10
C SER A 171 4.55 7.83 1.61
N PRO A 172 4.20 6.55 1.36
CA PRO A 172 2.84 6.19 1.01
C PRO A 172 1.87 6.29 2.22
N VAL A 173 2.40 6.53 3.42
CA VAL A 173 1.59 6.63 4.64
C VAL A 173 1.06 8.05 4.78
N ASN A 174 -0.27 8.18 4.72
CA ASN A 174 -1.05 9.35 5.13
C ASN A 174 -1.88 9.03 6.38
N GLN A 175 -2.52 10.05 6.95
CA GLN A 175 -3.32 9.93 8.17
C GLN A 175 -4.46 8.91 8.03
N GLY A 176 -5.10 8.83 6.85
CA GLY A 176 -6.17 7.87 6.59
C GLY A 176 -5.68 6.42 6.66
N LEU A 177 -4.61 6.10 5.94
CA LEU A 177 -3.98 4.76 5.99
C LEU A 177 -3.48 4.44 7.40
N LEU A 178 -2.83 5.39 8.07
CA LEU A 178 -2.34 5.21 9.44
C LEU A 178 -3.48 4.95 10.42
N SER A 179 -4.62 5.64 10.27
CA SER A 179 -5.81 5.43 11.09
C SER A 179 -6.38 4.01 10.93
N ALA A 180 -6.46 3.52 9.68
CA ALA A 180 -6.91 2.16 9.39
C ALA A 180 -5.95 1.10 9.98
N LEU A 181 -4.64 1.27 9.79
CA LEU A 181 -3.63 0.37 10.36
C LEU A 181 -3.65 0.40 11.89
N TYR A 182 -3.86 1.58 12.50
CA TYR A 182 -3.97 1.71 13.95
C TYR A 182 -5.21 1.01 14.51
N ALA A 183 -6.36 1.11 13.83
CA ALA A 183 -7.56 0.37 14.22
C ALA A 183 -7.31 -1.14 14.24
N GLY A 184 -6.67 -1.69 13.19
CA GLY A 184 -6.27 -3.10 13.14
C GLY A 184 -5.23 -3.47 14.22
N PHE A 185 -4.30 -2.56 14.52
CA PHE A 185 -3.32 -2.75 15.59
C PHE A 185 -3.99 -2.80 16.97
N ILE A 186 -4.98 -1.94 17.24
CA ILE A 186 -5.75 -1.94 18.48
C ILE A 186 -6.64 -3.18 18.61
N ASP A 187 -7.28 -3.63 17.53
CA ASP A 187 -8.02 -4.89 17.56
C ASP A 187 -7.10 -6.06 17.93
N ARG A 188 -5.87 -6.06 17.40
CA ARG A 188 -4.91 -7.15 17.62
C ARG A 188 -4.23 -7.12 18.99
N TYR A 189 -3.81 -5.94 19.46
CA TYR A 189 -2.93 -5.79 20.63
C TYR A 189 -3.48 -4.86 21.71
N GLY A 190 -4.68 -4.31 21.54
CA GLY A 190 -5.22 -3.24 22.37
C GLY A 190 -5.27 -3.51 23.87
N ASP A 191 -5.43 -4.78 24.26
CA ASP A 191 -5.45 -5.23 25.67
C ASP A 191 -4.06 -5.27 26.32
N GLN A 192 -3.00 -5.27 25.51
CA GLN A 192 -1.60 -5.32 25.96
C GLN A 192 -0.98 -3.92 26.10
N ILE A 193 -1.67 -2.88 25.63
CA ILE A 193 -1.15 -1.52 25.54
C ILE A 193 -1.72 -0.69 26.70
N ALA A 194 -0.83 -0.09 27.50
CA ALA A 194 -1.24 0.78 28.59
C ALA A 194 -2.01 2.02 28.08
N PRO A 195 -3.01 2.54 28.83
CA PRO A 195 -3.84 3.66 28.40
C PRO A 195 -3.06 4.92 28.01
N GLU A 196 -1.96 5.22 28.70
CA GLU A 196 -1.09 6.36 28.40
C GLU A 196 -0.38 6.23 27.04
N TYR A 197 -0.03 5.02 26.62
CA TYR A 197 0.60 4.75 25.33
C TYR A 197 -0.43 4.76 24.21
N ARG A 198 -1.64 4.23 24.49
CA ARG A 198 -2.78 4.37 23.60
C ARG A 198 -3.07 5.85 23.30
N ASN A 199 -3.10 6.71 24.31
CA ASN A 199 -3.28 8.15 24.12
C ASN A 199 -2.16 8.78 23.26
N VAL A 200 -0.90 8.33 23.40
CA VAL A 200 0.19 8.80 22.52
C VAL A 200 -0.07 8.42 21.06
N CYS A 201 -0.44 7.15 20.82
CA CYS A 201 -0.75 6.68 19.48
C CYS A 201 -1.94 7.42 18.88
N GLU A 202 -3.07 7.52 19.59
CA GLU A 202 -4.28 8.22 19.14
C GLU A 202 -3.97 9.67 18.77
N ARG A 203 -3.30 10.43 19.66
CA ARG A 203 -2.92 11.82 19.38
C ARG A 203 -2.03 11.95 18.15
N PHE A 204 -1.08 11.05 17.97
CA PHE A 204 -0.19 11.07 16.81
C PHE A 204 -0.94 10.72 15.51
N VAL A 205 -1.74 9.65 15.53
CA VAL A 205 -2.55 9.20 14.39
C VAL A 205 -3.51 10.29 13.95
N GLU A 206 -4.22 10.94 14.87
CA GLU A 206 -5.21 11.98 14.57
C GLU A 206 -4.61 13.31 14.06
N SER A 207 -3.30 13.49 14.18
CA SER A 207 -2.58 14.71 13.76
C SER A 207 -1.51 14.45 12.72
N TYR A 208 -1.42 13.22 12.19
CA TYR A 208 -0.29 12.75 11.39
C TYR A 208 -0.02 13.62 10.16
N ASP A 209 -1.03 13.96 9.36
CA ASP A 209 -0.83 14.73 8.12
C ASP A 209 -0.35 16.16 8.44
N ALA A 210 -0.95 16.79 9.46
CA ALA A 210 -0.55 18.12 9.91
C ALA A 210 0.87 18.12 10.52
N TYR A 211 1.21 17.07 11.28
CA TYR A 211 2.55 16.88 11.81
C TYR A 211 3.56 16.68 10.68
N ALA A 212 3.28 15.80 9.72
CA ALA A 212 4.16 15.54 8.59
C ALA A 212 4.38 16.79 7.73
N ALA A 213 3.33 17.57 7.48
CA ALA A 213 3.43 18.86 6.78
C ALA A 213 4.31 19.86 7.56
N ALA A 214 4.12 19.97 8.87
CA ALA A 214 4.93 20.84 9.71
C ALA A 214 6.41 20.44 9.74
N GLU A 215 6.71 19.14 9.76
CA GLU A 215 8.10 18.65 9.66
C GLU A 215 8.69 18.91 8.28
N ALA A 216 7.91 18.78 7.19
CA ALA A 216 8.36 19.06 5.83
C ALA A 216 8.64 20.56 5.58
N GLU A 217 7.90 21.45 6.25
CA GLU A 217 8.11 22.91 6.19
C GLU A 217 9.22 23.39 7.14
N SER A 218 9.74 22.52 8.02
CA SER A 218 10.73 22.89 9.03
C SER A 218 12.12 23.11 8.43
N ASP A 219 12.81 24.17 8.88
CA ASP A 219 14.23 24.42 8.59
C ASP A 219 15.18 23.47 9.37
N ALA A 220 14.66 22.40 9.98
CA ALA A 220 15.43 21.42 10.72
C ALA A 220 16.54 20.79 9.84
N PRO A 221 17.70 20.46 10.41
CA PRO A 221 18.79 19.87 9.64
C PRO A 221 18.38 18.52 9.08
N HIS A 222 18.59 18.35 7.77
CA HIS A 222 18.37 17.10 7.06
C HIS A 222 19.69 16.35 6.87
N GLY A 223 19.62 15.03 6.82
CA GLY A 223 20.76 14.14 6.71
C GLY A 223 20.39 12.78 6.15
N LEU A 224 21.40 11.93 6.00
CA LEU A 224 21.18 10.52 5.71
C LEU A 224 20.52 9.87 6.92
N VAL A 225 19.42 9.15 6.69
CA VAL A 225 18.69 8.39 7.71
C VAL A 225 18.70 6.93 7.31
N HIS A 226 19.18 6.05 8.18
CA HIS A 226 19.10 4.61 8.00
C HIS A 226 17.64 4.14 8.00
N GLY A 227 16.80 4.66 8.89
CA GLY A 227 15.35 4.39 8.93
C GLY A 227 14.94 3.11 9.66
N ASP A 228 15.91 2.29 10.08
CA ASP A 228 15.71 1.12 10.95
C ASP A 228 16.94 0.88 11.85
N TYR A 229 17.46 1.96 12.44
CA TYR A 229 18.67 1.95 13.28
C TYR A 229 18.41 1.37 14.68
N ARG A 230 18.28 0.04 14.77
CA ARG A 230 17.94 -0.71 15.99
C ARG A 230 18.87 -1.90 16.26
N LEU A 231 18.78 -2.52 17.43
CA LEU A 231 19.78 -3.51 17.89
C LEU A 231 19.83 -4.78 17.05
N ASP A 232 18.70 -5.23 16.52
CA ASP A 232 18.66 -6.43 15.68
C ASP A 232 19.41 -6.23 14.34
N ASN A 233 19.65 -4.97 13.94
CA ASN A 233 20.45 -4.57 12.77
C ASN A 233 21.91 -4.22 13.14
N MET A 234 22.34 -4.52 14.37
CA MET A 234 23.67 -4.17 14.88
C MET A 234 24.48 -5.42 15.24
N LEU A 235 25.66 -5.55 14.64
CA LEU A 235 26.64 -6.58 14.90
C LEU A 235 27.79 -5.99 15.73
N PHE A 236 27.82 -6.27 17.02
CA PHE A 236 28.85 -5.78 17.94
C PHE A 236 30.11 -6.66 17.85
N GLY A 237 31.24 -6.05 17.50
CA GLY A 237 32.50 -6.76 17.30
C GLY A 237 33.05 -7.35 18.61
N GLU A 238 33.53 -8.59 18.53
CA GLU A 238 34.22 -9.28 19.62
C GLU A 238 35.74 -9.13 19.52
N GLU A 239 36.48 -9.73 20.45
CA GLU A 239 37.95 -9.74 20.39
C GLU A 239 38.43 -10.35 19.07
N GLY A 240 39.21 -9.59 18.30
CA GLY A 240 39.67 -9.98 16.97
C GLY A 240 38.79 -9.52 15.80
N ALA A 241 37.68 -8.81 16.06
CA ALA A 241 36.89 -8.18 15.01
C ALA A 241 37.59 -6.97 14.39
N ASP A 242 37.46 -6.81 13.08
CA ASP A 242 38.01 -5.67 12.34
C ASP A 242 37.28 -4.34 12.65
N ARG A 243 36.06 -4.43 13.18
CA ARG A 243 35.18 -3.29 13.45
C ARG A 243 34.52 -3.46 14.83
N PRO A 244 34.39 -2.38 15.63
CA PRO A 244 33.70 -2.45 16.91
C PRO A 244 32.18 -2.60 16.75
N LEU A 245 31.63 -2.12 15.63
CA LEU A 245 30.23 -2.21 15.28
C LEU A 245 30.10 -2.32 13.75
N THR A 246 29.21 -3.19 13.29
CA THR A 246 28.72 -3.19 11.90
C THR A 246 27.20 -3.06 11.92
N VAL A 247 26.68 -2.02 11.28
CA VAL A 247 25.26 -1.75 11.06
C VAL A 247 24.90 -2.28 9.67
N VAL A 248 23.87 -3.10 9.63
CA VAL A 248 23.40 -3.79 8.42
C VAL A 248 21.98 -3.36 8.08
N ASP A 249 21.52 -3.76 6.89
CA ASP A 249 20.16 -3.54 6.40
C ASP A 249 19.82 -2.09 6.06
N TRP A 250 20.59 -1.50 5.14
CA TRP A 250 20.43 -0.12 4.66
C TRP A 250 19.30 0.03 3.62
N GLN A 251 18.35 -0.91 3.55
CA GLN A 251 17.27 -0.91 2.56
C GLN A 251 16.21 0.19 2.79
N THR A 252 16.10 0.68 4.02
CA THR A 252 15.22 1.79 4.40
C THR A 252 15.91 3.16 4.33
N VAL A 253 17.14 3.20 3.81
CA VAL A 253 17.92 4.44 3.78
C VAL A 253 17.19 5.52 2.99
N THR A 254 17.15 6.71 3.55
CA THR A 254 16.50 7.88 2.95
C THR A 254 17.24 9.16 3.33
N TRP A 255 16.77 10.26 2.77
CA TRP A 255 17.21 11.59 3.13
C TRP A 255 16.04 12.30 3.80
N GLY A 256 16.24 12.75 5.03
CA GLY A 256 15.16 13.24 5.88
C GLY A 256 15.68 13.96 7.12
N PRO A 257 14.82 14.21 8.13
CA PRO A 257 15.23 14.84 9.38
C PRO A 257 16.42 14.11 10.02
N ALA A 258 17.54 14.79 10.22
CA ALA A 258 18.83 14.16 10.51
C ALA A 258 18.89 13.37 11.84
N PHE A 259 17.93 13.60 12.73
CA PHE A 259 17.91 13.02 14.07
C PHE A 259 16.91 11.88 14.22
N THR A 260 16.25 11.45 13.14
CA THR A 260 15.30 10.33 13.13
C THR A 260 15.91 9.05 13.72
N ASP A 261 17.10 8.65 13.27
CA ASP A 261 17.74 7.43 13.80
C ASP A 261 18.17 7.56 15.27
N VAL A 262 18.53 8.76 15.72
CA VAL A 262 18.86 9.01 17.14
C VAL A 262 17.60 8.85 17.99
N ALA A 263 16.49 9.43 17.54
CA ALA A 263 15.21 9.31 18.22
C ALA A 263 14.69 7.87 18.22
N TYR A 264 14.79 7.19 17.08
CA TYR A 264 14.41 5.79 16.94
C TYR A 264 15.23 4.90 17.88
N PHE A 265 16.56 4.98 17.82
CA PHE A 265 17.44 4.19 18.68
C PHE A 265 17.19 4.43 20.17
N LEU A 266 17.12 5.70 20.59
CA LEU A 266 16.82 6.02 21.98
C LEU A 266 15.44 5.50 22.38
N GLY A 267 14.49 5.50 21.47
CA GLY A 267 13.12 5.08 21.73
C GLY A 267 12.92 3.57 21.86
N CYS A 268 13.82 2.71 21.38
CA CYS A 268 13.67 1.25 21.48
C CYS A 268 14.84 0.53 22.17
N ALA A 269 16.08 0.97 21.93
CA ALA A 269 17.27 0.16 22.19
C ALA A 269 17.67 0.05 23.66
N LEU A 270 17.08 0.83 24.58
CA LEU A 270 17.40 0.77 26.01
C LEU A 270 16.15 0.54 26.87
N PRO A 271 16.27 -0.20 27.98
CA PRO A 271 15.26 -0.17 29.04
C PRO A 271 15.02 1.27 29.52
N THR A 272 13.75 1.63 29.73
CA THR A 272 13.30 3.00 30.05
C THR A 272 14.11 3.68 31.16
N ASP A 273 14.35 2.99 32.27
CA ASP A 273 15.08 3.58 33.41
C ASP A 273 16.54 3.90 33.07
N ARG A 274 17.21 3.03 32.31
CA ARG A 274 18.59 3.26 31.85
C ARG A 274 18.66 4.41 30.85
N ARG A 275 17.67 4.50 29.94
CA ARG A 275 17.56 5.63 29.02
C ARG A 275 17.44 6.94 29.78
N ARG A 276 16.56 7.02 30.78
CA ARG A 276 16.38 8.22 31.62
C ARG A 276 17.65 8.61 32.35
N GLU A 277 18.33 7.63 32.96
CA GLU A 277 19.57 7.88 33.71
C GLU A 277 20.70 8.43 32.83
N HIS A 278 20.79 7.96 31.58
CA HIS A 278 21.94 8.24 30.72
C HIS A 278 21.62 9.09 29.47
N TYR A 279 20.40 9.62 29.35
CA TYR A 279 19.91 10.31 28.15
C TYR A 279 20.87 11.40 27.65
N ASP A 280 21.30 12.27 28.56
CA ASP A 280 22.21 13.37 28.24
C ASP A 280 23.61 12.91 27.85
N THR A 281 24.08 11.80 28.43
CA THR A 281 25.38 11.20 28.10
C THR A 281 25.35 10.62 26.70
N LEU A 282 24.25 9.95 26.34
CA LEU A 282 24.02 9.38 25.01
C LEU A 282 23.94 10.47 23.93
N LEU A 283 23.16 11.54 24.15
CA LEU A 283 23.10 12.66 23.23
C LEU A 283 24.45 13.38 23.07
N ARG A 284 25.22 13.54 24.16
CA ARG A 284 26.58 14.10 24.09
C ARG A 284 27.53 13.22 23.29
N ALA A 285 27.43 11.90 23.42
CA ALA A 285 28.27 10.96 22.67
C ALA A 285 28.01 11.05 21.16
N TYR A 286 26.75 11.12 20.75
CA TYR A 286 26.37 11.38 19.36
C TYR A 286 26.86 12.75 18.88
N HIS A 287 26.52 13.83 19.60
CA HIS A 287 26.87 15.20 19.23
C HIS A 287 28.38 15.41 19.11
N SER A 288 29.17 14.85 20.03
CA SER A 288 30.63 14.93 19.96
C SER A 288 31.18 14.20 18.73
N ALA A 289 30.55 13.11 18.31
CA ALA A 289 30.98 12.30 17.17
C ALA A 289 30.59 12.91 15.82
N LEU A 290 29.57 13.78 15.76
CA LEU A 290 29.28 14.59 14.57
C LEU A 290 30.48 15.45 14.13
N GLY A 291 31.32 15.84 15.09
CA GLY A 291 32.48 16.68 14.85
C GLY A 291 32.17 18.19 14.89
N PRO A 292 33.21 19.02 14.98
CA PRO A 292 33.06 20.47 15.17
C PRO A 292 32.45 21.19 13.97
N ASP A 293 32.54 20.60 12.77
CA ASP A 293 32.10 21.21 11.52
C ASP A 293 30.62 20.90 11.18
N ALA A 294 29.94 20.10 11.99
CA ALA A 294 28.54 19.71 11.75
C ALA A 294 27.55 20.87 11.88
N GLY A 295 27.93 22.00 12.46
CA GLY A 295 27.10 23.21 12.51
C GLY A 295 25.85 23.11 13.38
N VAL A 296 25.69 22.04 14.18
CA VAL A 296 24.57 21.84 15.10
C VAL A 296 25.02 21.82 16.56
N THR A 297 24.21 22.39 17.43
CA THR A 297 24.40 22.40 18.88
C THR A 297 23.73 21.18 19.53
N LEU A 298 24.15 20.85 20.76
CA LEU A 298 23.52 19.77 21.53
C LEU A 298 22.03 20.05 21.83
N GLU A 299 21.64 21.33 21.94
CA GLU A 299 20.25 21.75 22.15
C GLU A 299 19.40 21.44 20.90
N GLU A 300 19.90 21.78 19.70
CA GLU A 300 19.24 21.48 18.43
C GLU A 300 19.14 19.97 18.18
N VAL A 301 20.17 19.19 18.54
CA VAL A 301 20.09 17.72 18.52
C VAL A 301 18.97 17.23 19.44
N ARG A 302 18.87 17.76 20.67
CA ARG A 302 17.85 17.34 21.63
C ARG A 302 16.44 17.68 21.12
N ASP A 303 16.26 18.87 20.58
CA ASP A 303 14.97 19.33 20.07
C ASP A 303 14.57 18.53 18.82
N GLY A 304 15.48 18.31 17.89
CA GLY A 304 15.23 17.46 16.74
C GLY A 304 14.94 15.99 17.11
N VAL A 305 15.61 15.44 18.12
CA VAL A 305 15.26 14.11 18.67
C VAL A 305 13.85 14.10 19.24
N ARG A 306 13.42 15.16 19.94
CA ARG A 306 12.06 15.29 20.48
C ARG A 306 11.03 15.28 19.34
N HIS A 307 11.27 16.06 18.29
CA HIS A 307 10.44 16.10 17.09
C HIS A 307 10.28 14.72 16.44
N GLN A 308 11.37 13.98 16.36
CA GLN A 308 11.43 12.72 15.63
C GLN A 308 11.06 11.47 16.46
N THR A 309 10.64 11.63 17.73
CA THR A 309 10.22 10.48 18.57
C THR A 309 9.03 9.70 18.00
N PHE A 310 8.16 10.35 17.23
CA PHE A 310 6.98 9.72 16.63
C PHE A 310 7.29 8.76 15.50
N PHE A 311 8.47 8.85 14.87
CA PHE A 311 8.88 7.89 13.85
C PHE A 311 8.90 6.44 14.39
N GLY A 312 9.35 6.26 15.62
CA GLY A 312 9.31 4.94 16.26
C GLY A 312 7.91 4.44 16.62
N VAL A 313 7.00 5.36 16.96
CA VAL A 313 5.57 5.05 17.18
C VAL A 313 4.94 4.60 15.86
N LEU A 314 5.18 5.34 14.77
CA LEU A 314 4.76 4.99 13.41
C LEU A 314 5.22 3.57 13.04
N MET A 315 6.52 3.30 13.15
CA MET A 315 7.10 2.01 12.80
C MET A 315 6.54 0.87 13.65
N SER A 316 6.22 1.12 14.92
CA SER A 316 5.65 0.12 15.83
C SER A 316 4.17 -0.19 15.56
N ILE A 317 3.43 0.71 14.91
CA ILE A 317 2.05 0.49 14.47
C ILE A 317 2.02 -0.19 13.10
N VAL A 318 2.78 0.36 12.13
CA VAL A 318 2.71 -0.07 10.72
C VAL A 318 3.33 -1.44 10.52
N SER A 319 4.53 -1.69 11.05
CA SER A 319 5.28 -2.93 10.81
C SER A 319 4.51 -4.20 11.16
N PRO A 320 3.93 -4.37 12.37
CA PRO A 320 3.21 -5.59 12.72
C PRO A 320 1.96 -5.84 11.86
N MET A 321 1.40 -4.80 11.22
CA MET A 321 0.24 -4.96 10.33
C MET A 321 0.62 -5.46 8.95
N LEU A 322 1.88 -5.27 8.53
CA LEU A 322 2.35 -5.60 7.18
C LEU A 322 3.22 -6.85 7.11
N VAL A 323 3.79 -7.31 8.23
CA VAL A 323 4.68 -8.48 8.25
C VAL A 323 4.00 -9.74 8.78
N ALA A 324 4.52 -10.90 8.39
CA ALA A 324 4.06 -12.18 8.90
C ALA A 324 4.21 -12.27 10.42
N ARG A 325 3.17 -12.78 11.08
CA ARG A 325 3.13 -12.89 12.54
C ARG A 325 4.03 -13.99 13.07
N THR A 326 4.79 -13.68 14.11
CA THR A 326 5.57 -14.65 14.90
C THR A 326 5.51 -14.25 16.38
N GLU A 327 5.64 -15.22 17.29
CA GLU A 327 5.61 -14.93 18.74
C GLU A 327 6.71 -13.95 19.16
N ARG A 328 7.94 -14.13 18.65
CA ARG A 328 9.06 -13.22 18.91
C ARG A 328 8.83 -11.84 18.30
N GLY A 329 8.24 -11.78 17.10
CA GLY A 329 7.90 -10.51 16.45
C GLY A 329 6.88 -9.72 17.25
N ASP A 330 5.81 -10.38 17.72
CA ASP A 330 4.80 -9.78 18.57
C ASP A 330 5.43 -9.26 19.89
N GLU A 331 6.28 -10.04 20.55
CA GLU A 331 7.01 -9.60 21.76
C GLU A 331 7.89 -8.37 21.49
N MET A 332 8.64 -8.37 20.39
CA MET A 332 9.47 -7.24 19.98
C MET A 332 8.64 -5.99 19.73
N PHE A 333 7.54 -6.07 18.97
CA PHE A 333 6.69 -4.91 18.68
C PHE A 333 6.03 -4.34 19.93
N MET A 334 5.66 -5.19 20.90
CA MET A 334 5.12 -4.72 22.18
C MET A 334 6.19 -3.99 23.02
N ALA A 335 7.42 -4.50 23.04
CA ALA A 335 8.53 -3.79 23.68
C ALA A 335 8.84 -2.45 22.99
N MET A 336 8.79 -2.40 21.66
CA MET A 336 9.03 -1.19 20.88
C MET A 336 7.96 -0.13 21.12
N ILE A 337 6.67 -0.46 21.01
CA ILE A 337 5.60 0.52 21.18
C ILE A 337 5.60 1.12 22.58
N GLU A 338 5.80 0.30 23.62
CA GLU A 338 5.94 0.76 25.01
C GLU A 338 7.07 1.79 25.14
N ARG A 339 8.27 1.43 24.68
CA ARG A 339 9.47 2.27 24.86
C ARG A 339 9.41 3.55 24.02
N HIS A 340 8.90 3.49 22.79
CA HIS A 340 8.75 4.66 21.93
C HIS A 340 7.70 5.63 22.47
N CYS A 341 6.53 5.15 22.90
CA CYS A 341 5.52 5.99 23.53
C CYS A 341 6.06 6.61 24.83
N GLN A 342 6.79 5.84 25.63
CA GLN A 342 7.43 6.38 26.84
C GLN A 342 8.52 7.41 26.54
N HIS A 343 9.23 7.27 25.41
CA HIS A 343 10.21 8.27 24.96
C HIS A 343 9.53 9.57 24.55
N ALA A 344 8.43 9.52 23.80
CA ALA A 344 7.62 10.68 23.46
C ALA A 344 7.06 11.39 24.71
N ILE A 345 6.63 10.64 25.73
CA ILE A 345 6.18 11.19 27.02
C ILE A 345 7.33 11.89 27.74
N ASP A 346 8.48 11.24 27.88
CA ASP A 346 9.62 11.76 28.65
C ASP A 346 10.24 13.01 28.03
N THR A 347 10.17 13.16 26.70
CA THR A 347 10.64 14.36 25.98
C THR A 347 9.56 15.43 25.86
N GLY A 348 8.34 15.17 26.31
CA GLY A 348 7.20 16.07 26.13
C GLY A 348 6.86 16.31 24.66
N ALA A 349 7.10 15.31 23.79
CA ALA A 349 6.88 15.41 22.35
C ALA A 349 5.40 15.65 21.99
N LEU A 350 4.44 15.15 22.78
CA LEU A 350 3.01 15.40 22.53
C LEU A 350 2.63 16.88 22.42
N ALA A 351 3.38 17.77 23.09
CA ALA A 351 3.12 19.21 23.04
C ALA A 351 3.53 19.88 21.71
N ILE A 352 4.21 19.15 20.82
CA ILE A 352 4.56 19.63 19.47
C ILE A 352 3.53 19.21 18.42
N LEU A 353 2.70 18.20 18.73
CA LEU A 353 1.70 17.73 17.80
C LEU A 353 0.66 18.83 17.56
N PRO A 354 0.28 19.08 16.30
CA PRO A 354 -0.84 19.94 15.99
C PRO A 354 -2.13 19.48 16.68
N GLU A 355 -3.14 20.36 16.70
CA GLU A 355 -4.47 19.92 17.10
C GLU A 355 -5.02 18.88 16.10
N PRO A 356 -5.69 17.83 16.58
CA PRO A 356 -6.35 16.83 15.75
C PRO A 356 -7.24 17.48 14.73
N SER A 357 -7.10 17.06 13.48
CA SER A 357 -7.97 17.46 12.39
C SER A 357 -8.52 16.23 11.70
N ALA A 358 -9.83 16.23 11.41
CA ALA A 358 -10.37 15.26 10.48
C ALA A 358 -9.74 15.54 9.10
N PRO A 359 -9.16 14.53 8.43
CA PRO A 359 -8.54 14.75 7.12
C PRO A 359 -9.64 15.15 6.12
N GLU A 360 -9.38 16.16 5.30
CA GLU A 360 -10.32 16.56 4.24
C GLU A 360 -10.45 15.43 3.21
N PRO A 361 -11.67 15.03 2.82
CA PRO A 361 -11.86 13.99 1.81
C PRO A 361 -11.17 14.33 0.50
N LEU A 362 -10.45 13.36 -0.08
CA LEU A 362 -9.77 13.55 -1.35
C LEU A 362 -10.80 13.72 -2.48
N GLN A 363 -10.46 14.55 -3.46
CA GLN A 363 -11.26 14.76 -4.66
C GLN A 363 -10.39 14.49 -5.90
N PRO A 364 -10.93 13.80 -6.91
CA PRO A 364 -10.23 13.56 -8.16
C PRO A 364 -9.96 14.86 -8.91
N SER A 365 -8.96 14.82 -9.79
CA SER A 365 -8.67 15.88 -10.74
C SER A 365 -9.53 15.71 -12.02
N ALA A 366 -9.61 16.76 -12.84
CA ALA A 366 -10.28 16.65 -14.15
C ALA A 366 -9.55 15.72 -15.12
N ASP A 367 -8.23 15.55 -14.96
CA ASP A 367 -7.42 14.67 -15.79
C ASP A 367 -7.73 13.20 -15.50
N ASP A 368 -8.21 12.89 -14.29
CA ASP A 368 -8.58 11.54 -13.87
C ASP A 368 -9.80 10.99 -14.64
N GLU A 369 -10.54 11.81 -15.41
CA GLU A 369 -11.64 11.33 -16.28
C GLU A 369 -11.15 10.65 -17.57
N GLY A 370 -9.88 10.87 -17.93
CA GLY A 370 -9.24 10.31 -19.13
C GLY A 370 -8.63 8.92 -18.91
N GLY A 371 -8.11 8.33 -19.97
CA GLY A 371 -7.38 7.06 -19.86
C GLY A 371 -5.98 7.24 -19.26
N HIS A 372 -5.52 6.26 -18.50
CA HIS A 372 -4.23 6.30 -17.81
C HIS A 372 -3.19 5.41 -18.48
N PRO A 373 -1.89 5.80 -18.50
CA PRO A 373 -0.82 4.92 -18.96
C PRO A 373 -0.75 3.65 -18.10
N PRO A 374 -0.77 2.44 -18.69
CA PRO A 374 -0.63 1.21 -17.92
C PRO A 374 0.78 1.04 -17.34
N THR A 375 0.85 0.43 -16.17
CA THR A 375 2.11 -0.09 -15.60
C THR A 375 2.42 -1.47 -16.19
N ASP A 376 3.60 -2.03 -15.91
CA ASP A 376 3.97 -3.39 -16.33
C ASP A 376 3.34 -4.50 -15.46
N GLU A 377 2.49 -4.14 -14.48
CA GLU A 377 1.87 -5.12 -13.59
C GLU A 377 0.90 -6.04 -14.37
N PRO A 378 1.03 -7.37 -14.30
CA PRO A 378 0.29 -8.29 -15.18
C PRO A 378 -1.25 -8.14 -15.13
N LEU A 379 -1.76 -7.72 -13.98
CA LEU A 379 -3.19 -7.53 -13.73
C LEU A 379 -3.58 -6.04 -13.67
N TRP A 380 -2.75 -5.15 -14.21
CA TRP A 380 -3.14 -3.75 -14.39
C TRP A 380 -4.41 -3.66 -15.21
N SER A 381 -5.39 -2.94 -14.67
CA SER A 381 -6.66 -2.72 -15.34
C SER A 381 -7.17 -1.31 -15.07
N GLU A 382 -7.87 -0.77 -16.04
CA GLU A 382 -8.60 0.48 -15.92
C GLU A 382 -10.08 0.22 -16.18
N SER A 383 -10.98 0.76 -15.37
CA SER A 383 -12.41 0.48 -15.48
C SER A 383 -13.27 1.71 -15.23
N TRP A 384 -14.24 1.93 -16.09
CA TRP A 384 -15.33 2.89 -15.93
C TRP A 384 -16.63 2.15 -15.69
N TYR A 385 -17.41 2.61 -14.71
CA TYR A 385 -18.70 2.06 -14.34
C TYR A 385 -19.75 3.15 -14.28
N PHE A 386 -20.96 2.81 -14.70
CA PHE A 386 -22.12 3.69 -14.72
C PHE A 386 -23.35 2.89 -14.36
N ASP A 387 -24.09 3.29 -13.34
CA ASP A 387 -25.34 2.65 -12.98
C ASP A 387 -26.49 3.65 -12.83
N PHE A 388 -27.72 3.13 -12.96
CA PHE A 388 -28.95 3.89 -12.80
C PHE A 388 -30.08 3.00 -12.27
N ILE A 389 -31.06 3.63 -11.63
CA ILE A 389 -32.27 2.96 -11.11
C ILE A 389 -33.48 3.84 -11.37
N ASP A 390 -34.47 3.33 -12.10
CA ASP A 390 -35.81 3.91 -12.14
C ASP A 390 -36.81 2.98 -11.44
N ALA A 391 -37.04 3.27 -10.16
CA ALA A 391 -37.98 2.52 -9.33
C ALA A 391 -39.44 2.67 -9.79
N ALA A 392 -39.80 3.74 -10.49
CA ALA A 392 -41.16 3.94 -10.99
C ALA A 392 -41.46 3.05 -12.21
N GLN A 393 -40.42 2.72 -12.97
CA GLN A 393 -40.47 1.79 -14.10
C GLN A 393 -40.01 0.37 -13.73
N ASP A 394 -39.67 0.11 -12.46
CA ASP A 394 -39.13 -1.16 -11.94
C ASP A 394 -37.93 -1.66 -12.78
N VAL A 395 -37.03 -0.75 -13.16
CA VAL A 395 -35.88 -1.07 -14.01
C VAL A 395 -34.59 -0.44 -13.48
N GLY A 396 -33.50 -1.20 -13.50
CA GLY A 396 -32.16 -0.70 -13.24
C GLY A 396 -31.17 -1.27 -14.27
N GLY A 397 -30.13 -0.52 -14.56
CA GLY A 397 -29.05 -0.99 -15.41
C GLY A 397 -27.68 -0.53 -14.95
N TRP A 398 -26.65 -1.20 -15.45
CA TRP A 398 -25.27 -0.78 -15.28
C TRP A 398 -24.46 -1.07 -16.55
N ILE A 399 -23.48 -0.22 -16.80
CA ILE A 399 -22.55 -0.29 -17.91
C ILE A 399 -21.14 -0.26 -17.34
N ARG A 400 -20.25 -1.07 -17.91
CA ARG A 400 -18.83 -1.04 -17.62
C ARG A 400 -18.00 -1.22 -18.89
N LEU A 401 -16.95 -0.43 -18.98
CA LEU A 401 -15.79 -0.72 -19.81
C LEU A 401 -14.59 -1.01 -18.90
N GLY A 402 -13.97 -2.18 -19.04
CA GLY A 402 -12.70 -2.52 -18.41
C GLY A 402 -11.61 -2.73 -19.46
N LEU A 403 -10.47 -2.06 -19.35
CA LEU A 403 -9.30 -2.25 -20.21
C LEU A 403 -8.26 -3.07 -19.44
N LEU A 404 -7.77 -4.16 -20.04
CA LEU A 404 -6.75 -5.04 -19.47
C LEU A 404 -5.55 -5.11 -20.44
N PRO A 405 -4.77 -4.01 -20.59
CA PRO A 405 -3.77 -3.88 -21.64
C PRO A 405 -2.68 -4.96 -21.60
N ASN A 406 -2.23 -5.34 -20.41
CA ASN A 406 -1.20 -6.37 -20.24
C ASN A 406 -1.72 -7.78 -20.52
N GLN A 407 -3.04 -7.94 -20.66
CA GLN A 407 -3.70 -9.18 -21.10
C GLN A 407 -4.25 -9.07 -22.53
N GLY A 408 -4.09 -7.93 -23.19
CA GLY A 408 -4.41 -7.74 -24.60
C GLY A 408 -5.90 -7.60 -24.96
N HIS A 409 -6.78 -7.38 -23.99
CA HIS A 409 -8.23 -7.35 -24.23
C HIS A 409 -8.98 -6.34 -23.34
N ALA A 410 -10.25 -6.13 -23.66
CA ALA A 410 -11.19 -5.29 -22.94
C ALA A 410 -12.46 -6.08 -22.59
N TRP A 411 -13.09 -5.67 -21.49
CA TRP A 411 -14.35 -6.19 -21.00
C TRP A 411 -15.45 -5.15 -21.18
N ILE A 412 -16.49 -5.52 -21.90
CA ILE A 412 -17.69 -4.72 -22.10
C ILE A 412 -18.83 -5.40 -21.36
N ASN A 413 -19.47 -4.66 -20.46
CA ASN A 413 -20.68 -5.12 -19.78
C ASN A 413 -21.76 -4.04 -19.92
N GLY A 414 -22.93 -4.40 -20.42
CA GLY A 414 -24.13 -3.56 -20.37
C GLY A 414 -25.32 -4.42 -19.97
N LEU A 415 -25.85 -4.20 -18.77
CA LEU A 415 -26.92 -5.03 -18.23
C LEU A 415 -28.15 -4.21 -17.84
N LEU A 416 -29.32 -4.83 -17.98
CA LEU A 416 -30.62 -4.29 -17.58
C LEU A 416 -31.39 -5.37 -16.81
N CYS A 417 -31.99 -5.02 -15.68
CA CYS A 417 -32.74 -5.95 -14.85
C CYS A 417 -33.85 -5.27 -14.06
N GLY A 418 -34.82 -6.06 -13.59
CA GLY A 418 -35.93 -5.57 -12.79
C GLY A 418 -36.95 -6.66 -12.49
N PRO A 419 -37.88 -6.41 -11.55
CA PRO A 419 -38.98 -7.32 -11.26
C PRO A 419 -39.82 -7.62 -12.52
N GLY A 420 -40.06 -8.90 -12.79
CA GLY A 420 -40.98 -9.32 -13.87
C GLY A 420 -40.46 -9.07 -15.29
N MET A 421 -39.15 -8.89 -15.47
CA MET A 421 -38.49 -8.89 -16.77
C MET A 421 -37.27 -9.82 -16.75
N PRO A 422 -36.86 -10.38 -17.89
CA PRO A 422 -35.58 -11.09 -17.97
C PRO A 422 -34.42 -10.14 -17.70
N THR A 423 -33.33 -10.67 -17.16
CA THR A 423 -32.05 -9.95 -17.14
C THR A 423 -31.49 -9.92 -18.55
N ILE A 424 -31.24 -8.73 -19.07
CA ILE A 424 -30.69 -8.52 -20.40
C ILE A 424 -29.22 -8.16 -20.24
N ALA A 425 -28.35 -8.86 -20.96
CA ALA A 425 -26.90 -8.70 -20.85
C ALA A 425 -26.24 -8.57 -22.23
N VAL A 426 -25.50 -7.49 -22.43
CA VAL A 426 -24.54 -7.29 -23.52
C VAL A 426 -23.17 -7.48 -22.91
N LEU A 427 -22.53 -8.64 -23.17
CA LEU A 427 -21.26 -9.01 -22.58
C LEU A 427 -20.25 -9.35 -23.67
N ASP A 428 -19.06 -8.77 -23.58
CA ASP A 428 -17.91 -9.14 -24.40
C ASP A 428 -16.65 -9.09 -23.53
N PHE A 429 -16.07 -10.24 -23.21
CA PHE A 429 -14.86 -10.35 -22.37
C PHE A 429 -13.57 -10.46 -23.19
N GLU A 430 -13.68 -10.46 -24.52
CA GLU A 430 -12.57 -10.69 -25.45
C GLU A 430 -12.45 -9.55 -26.48
N ALA A 431 -13.10 -8.41 -26.21
CA ALA A 431 -13.06 -7.25 -27.08
C ALA A 431 -11.62 -6.76 -27.24
N ALA A 432 -11.24 -6.38 -28.46
CA ALA A 432 -9.92 -5.80 -28.69
C ALA A 432 -9.79 -4.47 -27.94
N LEU A 433 -8.57 -4.18 -27.46
CA LEU A 433 -8.26 -2.88 -26.86
C LEU A 433 -8.52 -1.75 -27.87
N PRO A 434 -9.22 -0.68 -27.47
CA PRO A 434 -9.49 0.44 -28.36
C PRO A 434 -8.25 1.33 -28.55
N GLU A 435 -8.14 1.99 -29.72
CA GLU A 435 -7.09 3.00 -29.95
C GLU A 435 -7.29 4.24 -29.09
N THR A 436 -8.55 4.63 -28.86
CA THR A 436 -8.94 5.73 -27.98
C THR A 436 -9.67 5.15 -26.77
N PRO A 437 -9.17 5.35 -25.53
CA PRO A 437 -9.89 4.95 -24.33
C PRO A 437 -11.34 5.45 -24.35
N GLY A 438 -12.29 4.58 -24.01
CA GLY A 438 -13.72 4.90 -24.01
C GLY A 438 -14.44 4.76 -25.35
N GLN A 439 -13.76 4.44 -26.48
CA GLN A 439 -14.40 4.21 -27.78
C GLN A 439 -14.16 2.78 -28.25
N VAL A 440 -15.10 1.87 -27.96
CA VAL A 440 -14.99 0.46 -28.31
C VAL A 440 -15.99 0.08 -29.38
N ARG A 441 -15.54 -0.64 -30.40
CA ARG A 441 -16.38 -1.13 -31.48
C ARG A 441 -15.97 -2.55 -31.89
N THR A 442 -16.89 -3.48 -31.72
CA THR A 442 -16.81 -4.87 -32.19
C THR A 442 -17.86 -5.11 -33.27
N ASP A 443 -17.99 -6.34 -33.76
CA ASP A 443 -19.04 -6.69 -34.73
C ASP A 443 -20.45 -6.62 -34.12
N ASP A 444 -20.55 -6.82 -32.80
CA ASP A 444 -21.81 -6.92 -32.07
C ASP A 444 -22.05 -5.78 -31.08
N VAL A 445 -21.03 -4.99 -30.72
CA VAL A 445 -21.14 -3.92 -29.71
C VAL A 445 -20.43 -2.64 -30.15
N GLU A 446 -21.08 -1.49 -29.94
CA GLU A 446 -20.52 -0.15 -30.03
C GLU A 446 -20.76 0.56 -28.69
N LEU A 447 -19.68 0.94 -28.01
CA LEU A 447 -19.70 1.63 -26.72
C LEU A 447 -18.85 2.91 -26.80
N THR A 448 -19.45 4.03 -26.43
CA THR A 448 -18.80 5.33 -26.36
C THR A 448 -18.98 5.92 -24.97
N LEU A 449 -17.87 6.30 -24.35
CA LEU A 449 -17.77 7.03 -23.09
C LEU A 449 -17.26 8.44 -23.36
N GLU A 450 -17.96 9.47 -22.89
CA GLU A 450 -17.59 10.87 -23.10
C GLU A 450 -17.79 11.70 -21.82
N ALA A 451 -16.69 12.18 -21.24
CA ALA A 451 -16.70 13.19 -20.19
C ALA A 451 -17.05 14.58 -20.78
N ALA A 452 -18.33 14.82 -21.07
CA ALA A 452 -18.82 16.04 -21.69
C ALA A 452 -18.45 17.31 -20.90
N GLU A 453 -18.49 17.22 -19.57
CA GLU A 453 -17.87 18.17 -18.65
C GLU A 453 -17.17 17.38 -17.53
N PRO A 454 -15.83 17.36 -17.46
CA PRO A 454 -15.10 16.59 -16.45
C PRO A 454 -15.63 16.82 -15.03
N LEU A 455 -15.80 15.74 -14.28
CA LEU A 455 -16.33 15.67 -12.92
C LEU A 455 -17.77 16.18 -12.76
N ARG A 456 -18.47 16.52 -13.85
CA ARG A 456 -19.81 17.13 -13.81
C ARG A 456 -20.84 16.40 -14.66
N ARG A 457 -20.56 16.20 -15.95
CA ARG A 457 -21.49 15.57 -16.90
C ARG A 457 -20.76 14.53 -17.73
N TYR A 458 -21.30 13.32 -17.76
CA TYR A 458 -20.72 12.19 -18.47
C TYR A 458 -21.79 11.53 -19.35
N ARG A 459 -21.50 11.30 -20.63
CA ARG A 459 -22.41 10.65 -21.56
C ARG A 459 -21.91 9.24 -21.89
N VAL A 460 -22.83 8.29 -21.90
CA VAL A 460 -22.57 6.90 -22.29
C VAL A 460 -23.56 6.49 -23.36
N SER A 461 -23.05 5.96 -24.46
CA SER A 461 -23.85 5.37 -25.53
C SER A 461 -23.42 3.94 -25.76
N LEU A 462 -24.36 3.01 -25.61
CA LEU A 462 -24.17 1.59 -25.87
C LEU A 462 -25.18 1.14 -26.92
N ARG A 463 -24.71 0.50 -27.97
CA ARG A 463 -25.54 -0.23 -28.92
C ARG A 463 -24.95 -1.62 -29.10
N GLY A 464 -25.71 -2.67 -28.83
CA GLY A 464 -25.19 -4.00 -29.07
C GLY A 464 -26.23 -5.10 -29.14
N ARG A 465 -25.78 -6.28 -29.56
CA ARG A 465 -26.53 -7.52 -29.46
C ARG A 465 -26.19 -8.19 -28.14
N GLY A 466 -27.21 -8.41 -27.33
CA GLY A 466 -27.10 -9.12 -26.06
C GLY A 466 -28.03 -10.32 -26.00
N GLU A 467 -28.19 -10.83 -24.78
CA GLU A 467 -29.00 -11.99 -24.47
C GLU A 467 -29.96 -11.67 -23.31
N ALA A 468 -31.19 -12.14 -23.40
CA ALA A 468 -32.21 -12.06 -22.35
C ALA A 468 -32.32 -13.40 -21.63
N HIS A 469 -32.16 -13.38 -20.30
CA HIS A 469 -32.20 -14.55 -19.43
C HIS A 469 -33.38 -14.44 -18.47
N ASP A 470 -34.33 -15.38 -18.56
CA ASP A 470 -35.48 -15.43 -17.64
C ASP A 470 -35.05 -15.83 -16.21
N ASP A 471 -33.97 -16.60 -16.09
CA ASP A 471 -33.26 -16.89 -14.84
C ASP A 471 -31.95 -16.08 -14.80
N PRO A 472 -31.81 -15.06 -13.93
CA PRO A 472 -30.57 -14.28 -13.83
C PRO A 472 -29.35 -15.12 -13.44
N ALA A 473 -29.52 -16.21 -12.68
CA ALA A 473 -28.42 -17.07 -12.26
C ALA A 473 -27.82 -17.87 -13.43
N ALA A 474 -28.52 -17.95 -14.57
CA ALA A 474 -28.02 -18.54 -15.80
C ALA A 474 -26.71 -17.89 -16.28
N LEU A 475 -26.55 -16.58 -16.05
CA LEU A 475 -25.31 -15.84 -16.36
C LEU A 475 -24.12 -16.34 -15.51
N LEU A 476 -24.35 -16.67 -14.24
CA LEU A 476 -23.31 -17.24 -13.35
C LEU A 476 -22.93 -18.69 -13.71
N ARG A 477 -23.76 -19.36 -14.54
CA ARG A 477 -23.52 -20.71 -15.05
C ARG A 477 -22.99 -20.71 -16.50
N GLY A 478 -22.84 -19.54 -17.12
CA GLY A 478 -22.41 -19.41 -18.52
C GLY A 478 -23.43 -19.95 -19.52
N GLU A 479 -24.71 -19.93 -19.18
CA GLU A 479 -25.80 -20.39 -20.05
C GLU A 479 -26.20 -19.31 -21.05
N VAL A 480 -26.55 -19.73 -22.27
CA VAL A 480 -26.95 -18.84 -23.37
C VAL A 480 -28.41 -18.43 -23.23
N GLY A 481 -28.69 -17.14 -23.38
CA GLY A 481 -30.03 -16.55 -23.35
C GLY A 481 -30.67 -16.37 -24.73
N ARG A 482 -31.81 -15.67 -24.76
CA ARG A 482 -32.50 -15.32 -26.01
C ARG A 482 -31.87 -14.06 -26.61
N PRO A 483 -31.45 -14.04 -27.90
CA PRO A 483 -30.86 -12.85 -28.50
C PRO A 483 -31.79 -11.63 -28.47
N VAL A 484 -31.23 -10.46 -28.16
CA VAL A 484 -31.94 -9.18 -28.08
C VAL A 484 -31.04 -8.02 -28.47
N ASP A 485 -31.59 -7.05 -29.21
CA ASP A 485 -30.89 -5.78 -29.48
C ASP A 485 -31.10 -4.82 -28.31
N VAL A 486 -30.02 -4.14 -27.92
CA VAL A 486 -30.00 -3.17 -26.82
C VAL A 486 -29.43 -1.85 -27.32
N VAL A 487 -30.08 -0.75 -26.93
CA VAL A 487 -29.59 0.61 -27.13
C VAL A 487 -29.75 1.38 -25.81
N MET A 488 -28.69 2.02 -25.35
CA MET A 488 -28.69 2.94 -24.21
C MET A 488 -28.01 4.23 -24.66
N ASP A 489 -28.64 5.38 -24.44
CA ASP A 489 -28.04 6.71 -24.62
C ASP A 489 -28.42 7.56 -23.41
N LEU A 490 -27.46 7.72 -22.51
CA LEU A 490 -27.67 8.16 -21.14
C LEU A 490 -26.62 9.22 -20.75
N GLU A 491 -27.03 10.20 -19.96
CA GLU A 491 -26.17 11.24 -19.38
C GLU A 491 -26.25 11.17 -17.84
N TRP A 492 -25.10 11.05 -17.19
CA TRP A 492 -24.92 11.16 -15.74
C TRP A 492 -24.53 12.61 -15.41
N THR A 493 -25.35 13.25 -14.58
CA THR A 493 -25.07 14.58 -14.03
C THR A 493 -24.76 14.46 -12.54
N THR A 494 -23.59 14.96 -12.14
CA THR A 494 -23.08 14.90 -10.77
C THR A 494 -23.97 15.70 -9.82
N VAL A 495 -24.34 15.09 -8.68
CA VAL A 495 -25.19 15.71 -7.64
C VAL A 495 -24.55 15.71 -6.25
N GLY A 496 -23.26 15.39 -6.16
CA GLY A 496 -22.48 15.45 -4.92
C GLY A 496 -21.04 15.85 -5.18
N THR A 497 -20.25 15.94 -4.11
CA THR A 497 -18.80 16.08 -4.16
C THR A 497 -18.19 14.77 -4.69
N PRO A 498 -17.41 14.84 -5.79
CA PRO A 498 -16.62 13.70 -6.25
C PRO A 498 -15.66 13.21 -5.16
N TYR A 499 -15.68 11.91 -4.85
CA TYR A 499 -14.90 11.33 -3.77
C TYR A 499 -13.79 10.45 -4.33
N GLN A 500 -12.54 10.74 -3.99
CA GLN A 500 -11.39 9.91 -4.35
C GLN A 500 -10.97 9.04 -3.17
N TYR A 501 -10.66 7.78 -3.46
CA TYR A 501 -10.18 6.84 -2.47
C TYR A 501 -8.78 7.19 -1.99
N ARG A 502 -8.51 6.92 -0.72
CA ARG A 502 -7.14 6.97 -0.16
C ARG A 502 -6.36 5.66 -0.36
N LEU A 503 -7.06 4.54 -0.54
CA LEU A 503 -6.47 3.19 -0.58
C LEU A 503 -6.04 2.75 -1.98
N SER A 504 -6.62 3.35 -3.03
CA SER A 504 -6.36 2.99 -4.43
C SER A 504 -6.68 4.17 -5.35
N THR A 505 -6.10 4.18 -6.54
CA THR A 505 -6.46 5.06 -7.66
C THR A 505 -7.87 4.75 -8.17
N ARG A 506 -8.86 5.38 -7.52
CA ARG A 506 -10.29 5.27 -7.81
C ARG A 506 -11.03 6.52 -7.31
N TYR A 507 -12.09 6.90 -8.01
CA TYR A 507 -13.08 7.83 -7.46
C TYR A 507 -14.52 7.37 -7.71
N GLU A 508 -15.45 7.96 -6.96
CA GLU A 508 -16.87 7.62 -6.87
C GLU A 508 -17.73 8.89 -6.86
N ILE A 509 -18.79 8.93 -7.66
CA ILE A 509 -19.58 10.15 -7.86
C ILE A 509 -21.08 9.84 -7.92
N PRO A 510 -21.91 10.40 -7.01
CA PRO A 510 -23.35 10.26 -7.07
C PRO A 510 -23.91 11.17 -8.15
N CYS A 511 -24.85 10.64 -8.91
CA CYS A 511 -25.39 11.27 -10.11
C CYS A 511 -26.92 11.17 -10.17
N THR A 512 -27.48 12.03 -11.03
CA THR A 512 -28.80 11.81 -11.63
C THR A 512 -28.60 11.43 -13.10
N VAL A 513 -29.46 10.56 -13.61
CA VAL A 513 -29.32 9.96 -14.94
C VAL A 513 -30.54 10.29 -15.78
N SER A 514 -30.31 10.74 -17.00
CA SER A 514 -31.38 11.04 -17.97
C SER A 514 -31.03 10.48 -19.35
N GLY A 515 -32.05 10.14 -20.14
CA GLY A 515 -31.87 9.62 -21.49
C GLY A 515 -32.83 8.47 -21.78
N SER A 516 -32.44 7.55 -22.65
CA SER A 516 -33.32 6.45 -23.06
C SER A 516 -32.61 5.10 -23.10
N VAL A 517 -33.36 4.06 -22.77
CA VAL A 517 -32.95 2.66 -22.92
C VAL A 517 -34.00 1.93 -23.74
N VAL A 518 -33.56 1.19 -24.76
CA VAL A 518 -34.41 0.34 -25.60
C VAL A 518 -33.86 -1.08 -25.54
N ALA A 519 -34.66 -2.02 -25.05
CA ALA A 519 -34.29 -3.43 -24.94
C ALA A 519 -35.53 -4.33 -24.93
N ASP A 520 -35.45 -5.50 -25.57
CA ASP A 520 -36.53 -6.50 -25.67
C ASP A 520 -37.89 -5.92 -26.09
N GLY A 521 -37.87 -4.98 -27.04
CA GLY A 521 -39.07 -4.31 -27.56
C GLY A 521 -39.72 -3.31 -26.59
N ARG A 522 -39.06 -2.99 -25.47
CA ARG A 522 -39.48 -1.96 -24.51
C ARG A 522 -38.58 -0.73 -24.62
N THR A 523 -39.15 0.43 -24.30
CA THR A 523 -38.45 1.71 -24.22
C THR A 523 -38.68 2.29 -22.83
N TYR A 524 -37.60 2.68 -22.17
CA TYR A 524 -37.57 3.33 -20.88
C TYR A 524 -37.01 4.74 -21.08
N GLU A 525 -37.80 5.74 -20.74
CA GLU A 525 -37.38 7.15 -20.74
C GLU A 525 -36.99 7.52 -19.32
N LEU A 526 -35.73 7.86 -19.10
CA LEU A 526 -35.18 8.19 -17.79
C LEU A 526 -35.10 9.72 -17.64
N ALA A 527 -35.61 10.23 -16.52
CA ALA A 527 -35.64 11.66 -16.25
C ALA A 527 -35.13 11.96 -14.84
N GLY A 528 -33.83 12.20 -14.71
CA GLY A 528 -33.18 12.56 -13.46
C GLY A 528 -33.26 11.47 -12.39
N VAL A 529 -33.17 10.20 -12.79
CA VAL A 529 -33.27 9.06 -11.87
C VAL A 529 -31.95 8.85 -11.12
N PRO A 530 -31.94 8.25 -9.91
CA PRO A 530 -30.69 8.01 -9.17
C PRO A 530 -29.71 7.12 -9.94
N GLY A 531 -28.42 7.42 -9.79
CA GLY A 531 -27.34 6.58 -10.30
C GLY A 531 -25.98 6.97 -9.74
N GLN A 532 -24.99 6.13 -9.98
CA GLN A 532 -23.59 6.34 -9.60
C GLN A 532 -22.70 6.17 -10.82
N ARG A 533 -21.56 6.86 -10.82
CA ARG A 533 -20.45 6.52 -11.70
C ARG A 533 -19.14 6.42 -10.94
N ASP A 534 -18.27 5.54 -11.40
CA ASP A 534 -16.95 5.34 -10.83
C ASP A 534 -15.91 5.03 -11.91
N HIS A 535 -14.64 5.33 -11.58
CA HIS A 535 -13.51 5.08 -12.45
C HIS A 535 -12.30 4.70 -11.60
N SER A 536 -11.59 3.65 -12.00
CA SER A 536 -10.41 3.14 -11.30
C SER A 536 -9.32 2.67 -12.25
N TRP A 537 -8.05 2.78 -11.84
CA TRP A 537 -6.89 2.40 -12.66
C TRP A 537 -5.75 1.86 -11.78
N ALA A 538 -5.63 0.53 -11.66
CA ALA A 538 -4.59 -0.11 -10.85
C ALA A 538 -4.45 -1.60 -11.21
N ALA A 539 -3.38 -2.24 -10.72
CA ALA A 539 -3.39 -3.70 -10.62
C ALA A 539 -4.52 -4.17 -9.70
N ARG A 540 -5.37 -5.06 -10.21
CA ARG A 540 -6.48 -5.63 -9.46
C ARG A 540 -6.63 -7.11 -9.77
N ASP A 541 -6.35 -7.93 -8.76
CA ASP A 541 -6.66 -9.36 -8.83
C ASP A 541 -8.07 -9.60 -8.29
N TRP A 542 -9.03 -9.63 -9.23
CA TRP A 542 -10.45 -9.94 -8.98
C TRP A 542 -10.67 -11.31 -8.33
N TRP A 543 -9.66 -12.19 -8.38
CA TRP A 543 -9.72 -13.59 -7.98
C TRP A 543 -8.99 -13.88 -6.66
N SER A 544 -8.64 -12.85 -5.90
CA SER A 544 -7.80 -12.97 -4.68
C SER A 544 -8.45 -12.40 -3.41
N MET A 545 -9.52 -11.62 -3.55
CA MET A 545 -10.14 -10.89 -2.45
C MET A 545 -11.65 -10.74 -2.68
N ASP A 546 -12.43 -10.83 -1.61
CA ASP A 546 -13.87 -10.63 -1.65
C ASP A 546 -14.20 -9.18 -1.29
N TRP A 547 -15.32 -8.67 -1.77
CA TRP A 547 -15.82 -7.37 -1.32
C TRP A 547 -17.33 -7.22 -1.50
N VAL A 548 -17.89 -6.27 -0.77
CA VAL A 548 -19.22 -5.73 -1.01
C VAL A 548 -19.09 -4.23 -1.29
N TRP A 549 -19.50 -3.82 -2.48
CA TRP A 549 -19.59 -2.41 -2.87
C TRP A 549 -21.06 -1.98 -2.88
N SER A 550 -21.31 -0.72 -2.52
CA SER A 550 -22.66 -0.15 -2.48
C SER A 550 -22.67 1.33 -2.89
N ALA A 551 -23.74 1.72 -3.58
CA ALA A 551 -24.14 3.11 -3.80
C ALA A 551 -25.64 3.24 -3.51
N LEU A 552 -25.99 3.98 -2.46
CA LEU A 552 -27.36 4.20 -2.00
C LEU A 552 -27.75 5.66 -2.20
N HIS A 553 -28.98 5.88 -2.64
CA HIS A 553 -29.59 7.19 -2.84
C HIS A 553 -30.90 7.22 -2.06
N LEU A 554 -30.91 7.96 -0.95
CA LEU A 554 -32.08 8.12 -0.08
C LEU A 554 -32.99 9.24 -0.60
N ASP A 555 -34.29 9.09 -0.33
CA ASP A 555 -35.33 10.01 -0.79
C ASP A 555 -35.18 11.42 -0.21
N ASP A 556 -34.41 11.58 0.87
CA ASP A 556 -34.12 12.87 1.51
C ASP A 556 -32.91 13.60 0.90
N GLY A 557 -32.33 13.06 -0.18
CA GLY A 557 -31.16 13.60 -0.88
C GLY A 557 -29.82 13.13 -0.29
N THR A 558 -29.82 12.20 0.67
CA THR A 558 -28.56 11.60 1.16
C THR A 558 -28.03 10.60 0.15
N HIS A 559 -26.74 10.70 -0.18
CA HIS A 559 -26.00 9.74 -0.98
C HIS A 559 -24.98 9.02 -0.10
N VAL A 560 -24.93 7.70 -0.23
CA VAL A 560 -24.00 6.85 0.51
C VAL A 560 -23.26 5.99 -0.48
N HIS A 561 -21.95 5.97 -0.39
CA HIS A 561 -21.13 4.98 -1.06
C HIS A 561 -20.32 4.24 0.01
N GLY A 562 -20.27 2.91 -0.06
CA GLY A 562 -19.49 2.11 0.88
C GLY A 562 -18.86 0.89 0.22
N LEU A 563 -17.62 0.62 0.60
CA LEU A 563 -16.85 -0.58 0.25
C LEU A 563 -16.47 -1.32 1.54
N ASP A 564 -16.88 -2.58 1.65
CA ASP A 564 -16.39 -3.56 2.62
C ASP A 564 -15.44 -4.51 1.88
N LEU A 565 -14.12 -4.31 2.03
CA LEU A 565 -13.08 -5.08 1.36
C LEU A 565 -12.48 -6.14 2.29
N ARG A 566 -12.47 -7.39 1.83
CA ARG A 566 -12.17 -8.59 2.61
C ARG A 566 -11.01 -9.35 1.99
N ILE A 567 -9.79 -9.07 2.46
CA ILE A 567 -8.57 -9.74 2.00
C ILE A 567 -8.20 -10.85 3.00
N PRO A 568 -8.00 -12.10 2.56
CA PRO A 568 -7.60 -13.18 3.43
C PRO A 568 -6.34 -12.85 4.25
N GLY A 569 -6.44 -12.91 5.59
CA GLY A 569 -5.32 -12.65 6.50
C GLY A 569 -5.05 -11.17 6.80
N ALA A 570 -5.76 -10.23 6.18
CA ALA A 570 -5.66 -8.80 6.49
C ALA A 570 -6.83 -8.33 7.38
N PRO A 571 -6.68 -7.22 8.13
CA PRO A 571 -7.81 -6.54 8.75
C PRO A 571 -8.85 -6.09 7.71
N PRO A 572 -10.14 -5.95 8.08
CA PRO A 572 -11.15 -5.37 7.20
C PRO A 572 -10.72 -3.97 6.74
N LEU A 573 -10.85 -3.72 5.43
CA LEU A 573 -10.58 -2.42 4.83
C LEU A 573 -11.90 -1.82 4.36
N ALA A 574 -12.04 -0.51 4.55
CA ALA A 574 -13.23 0.21 4.13
C ALA A 574 -12.85 1.50 3.40
N ALA A 575 -13.73 1.91 2.49
CA ALA A 575 -13.70 3.22 1.86
C ALA A 575 -15.15 3.63 1.58
N GLY A 576 -15.42 4.93 1.54
CA GLY A 576 -16.76 5.39 1.24
C GLY A 576 -17.06 6.79 1.74
N TYR A 577 -18.29 7.22 1.51
CA TYR A 577 -18.79 8.48 1.99
C TYR A 577 -20.26 8.41 2.39
N VAL A 578 -20.66 9.33 3.24
CA VAL A 578 -22.03 9.82 3.37
C VAL A 578 -22.01 11.31 3.03
N GLN A 579 -22.86 11.74 2.10
CA GLN A 579 -22.95 13.14 1.73
C GLN A 579 -24.37 13.56 1.41
N LYS A 580 -24.67 14.84 1.61
CA LYS A 580 -25.95 15.45 1.36
C LYS A 580 -25.74 16.89 0.92
N GLU A 581 -26.55 17.39 -0.01
CA GLU A 581 -26.42 18.75 -0.51
C GLU A 581 -26.47 19.78 0.64
N GLY A 582 -25.47 20.67 0.67
CA GLY A 582 -25.35 21.71 1.70
C GLY A 582 -24.69 21.26 3.01
N GLU A 583 -24.35 19.97 3.14
CA GLU A 583 -23.61 19.41 4.27
C GLU A 583 -22.20 18.97 3.83
N PRO A 584 -21.19 19.00 4.71
CA PRO A 584 -19.87 18.46 4.40
C PRO A 584 -19.94 16.96 4.10
N LEU A 585 -19.14 16.49 3.14
CA LEU A 585 -18.95 15.06 2.91
C LEU A 585 -18.30 14.43 4.14
N VAL A 586 -18.89 13.33 4.62
CA VAL A 586 -18.37 12.51 5.70
C VAL A 586 -17.71 11.28 5.08
N GLU A 587 -16.38 11.18 5.18
CA GLU A 587 -15.64 10.00 4.74
C GLU A 587 -15.83 8.84 5.72
N LEU A 588 -16.13 7.65 5.19
CA LEU A 588 -16.35 6.44 5.99
C LEU A 588 -15.02 5.78 6.35
N ALA A 589 -14.83 5.53 7.65
CA ALA A 589 -13.68 4.80 8.19
C ALA A 589 -13.97 3.29 8.37
N ALA A 590 -15.25 2.92 8.46
CA ALA A 590 -15.69 1.54 8.57
C ALA A 590 -16.98 1.33 7.78
N VAL A 591 -17.03 0.22 7.04
CA VAL A 591 -18.20 -0.29 6.35
C VAL A 591 -18.23 -1.79 6.60
N THR A 592 -19.35 -2.31 7.08
CA THR A 592 -19.55 -3.74 7.26
C THR A 592 -20.83 -4.15 6.55
N ALA A 593 -20.72 -5.12 5.64
CA ALA A 593 -21.86 -5.73 4.98
C ALA A 593 -22.14 -7.11 5.58
N ARG A 594 -23.43 -7.39 5.81
CA ARG A 594 -23.92 -8.72 6.18
C ARG A 594 -24.98 -9.15 5.19
N GLU A 595 -24.57 -9.95 4.22
CA GLU A 595 -25.38 -10.37 3.09
C GLU A 595 -26.01 -11.75 3.27
N THR A 596 -27.17 -11.96 2.63
CA THR A 596 -27.87 -13.25 2.53
C THR A 596 -28.00 -13.61 1.05
N PHE A 597 -27.64 -14.85 0.71
CA PHE A 597 -27.76 -15.43 -0.63
C PHE A 597 -28.81 -16.53 -0.65
N ASP A 598 -29.44 -16.73 -1.81
CA ASP A 598 -30.27 -17.91 -2.09
C ASP A 598 -29.41 -19.07 -2.65
N ASP A 599 -30.03 -20.23 -2.84
CA ASP A 599 -29.38 -21.47 -3.31
C ASP A 599 -28.80 -21.36 -4.73
N ASP A 600 -29.21 -20.35 -5.50
CA ASP A 600 -28.71 -20.04 -6.85
C ASP A 600 -27.52 -19.07 -6.87
N ASP A 601 -26.98 -18.74 -5.68
CA ASP A 601 -25.90 -17.80 -5.45
C ASP A 601 -26.20 -16.34 -5.84
N LEU A 602 -27.49 -15.99 -5.94
CA LEU A 602 -27.93 -14.61 -6.05
C LEU A 602 -28.22 -13.99 -4.66
N PRO A 603 -27.86 -12.71 -4.46
CA PRO A 603 -28.10 -12.00 -3.20
C PRO A 603 -29.59 -11.71 -3.03
N VAL A 604 -30.10 -11.89 -1.81
CA VAL A 604 -31.50 -11.59 -1.45
C VAL A 604 -31.58 -10.27 -0.67
N SER A 605 -30.68 -10.10 0.30
CA SER A 605 -30.65 -8.92 1.16
C SER A 605 -29.25 -8.66 1.69
N THR A 606 -29.02 -7.44 2.19
CA THR A 606 -27.79 -7.05 2.87
C THR A 606 -28.08 -6.03 3.96
N VAL A 607 -27.43 -6.15 5.10
CA VAL A 607 -27.39 -5.08 6.11
C VAL A 607 -26.04 -4.39 6.04
N LEU A 608 -26.05 -3.08 5.82
CA LEU A 608 -24.86 -2.23 5.79
C LEU A 608 -24.78 -1.42 7.10
N GLU A 609 -23.62 -1.43 7.72
CA GLU A 609 -23.27 -0.59 8.87
C GLU A 609 -22.09 0.32 8.48
N CYS A 610 -22.31 1.63 8.51
CA CYS A 610 -21.34 2.63 8.08
C CYS A 610 -20.98 3.59 9.22
N ALA A 611 -19.68 3.85 9.40
CA ALA A 611 -19.16 4.80 10.38
C ALA A 611 -17.94 5.57 9.84
N PRO A 612 -17.74 6.84 10.21
CA PRO A 612 -18.67 7.72 10.93
C PRO A 612 -19.93 8.07 10.11
N GLY A 613 -21.00 8.52 10.77
CA GLY A 613 -22.28 8.83 10.14
C GLY A 613 -23.46 8.01 10.66
N ASP A 614 -23.18 7.01 11.51
CA ASP A 614 -24.15 6.18 12.24
C ASP A 614 -25.30 5.65 11.36
N LEU A 615 -24.97 5.28 10.11
CA LEU A 615 -25.94 4.81 9.14
C LEU A 615 -25.98 3.27 9.16
N THR A 616 -27.13 2.73 9.53
CA THR A 616 -27.45 1.31 9.34
C THR A 616 -28.56 1.19 8.31
N ALA A 617 -28.31 0.47 7.22
CA ALA A 617 -29.26 0.30 6.12
C ALA A 617 -29.56 -1.18 5.87
N SER A 618 -30.85 -1.51 5.80
CA SER A 618 -31.33 -2.79 5.30
C SER A 618 -31.64 -2.64 3.81
N VAL A 619 -31.07 -3.54 3.02
CA VAL A 619 -31.15 -3.55 1.56
C VAL A 619 -31.89 -4.82 1.13
N GLU A 620 -32.94 -4.65 0.34
CA GLU A 620 -33.73 -5.75 -0.23
C GLU A 620 -33.63 -5.73 -1.77
N VAL A 621 -33.12 -6.82 -2.34
CA VAL A 621 -32.83 -6.91 -3.77
C VAL A 621 -34.10 -6.96 -4.61
N ARG A 622 -34.09 -6.24 -5.74
CA ARG A 622 -35.23 -6.11 -6.66
C ARG A 622 -34.95 -6.64 -8.06
N GLY A 623 -33.71 -6.56 -8.54
CA GLY A 623 -33.32 -7.10 -9.83
C GLY A 623 -31.84 -7.45 -9.86
N HIS A 624 -31.52 -8.60 -10.45
CA HIS A 624 -30.18 -9.14 -10.54
C HIS A 624 -29.59 -8.96 -11.94
N ALA A 625 -28.36 -8.44 -12.00
CA ALA A 625 -27.57 -8.29 -13.21
C ALA A 625 -26.14 -8.81 -12.94
N PRO A 626 -25.98 -10.13 -12.70
CA PRO A 626 -24.69 -10.72 -12.34
C PRO A 626 -23.79 -10.93 -13.56
N VAL A 627 -22.48 -11.04 -13.33
CA VAL A 627 -21.52 -11.57 -14.31
C VAL A 627 -20.60 -12.61 -13.68
N LEU A 628 -20.03 -13.48 -14.51
CA LEU A 628 -19.04 -14.48 -14.13
C LEU A 628 -17.67 -14.04 -14.66
N LEU A 629 -16.70 -13.89 -13.77
CA LEU A 629 -15.34 -13.47 -14.13
C LEU A 629 -14.41 -14.67 -14.07
N THR A 630 -13.81 -15.04 -15.20
CA THR A 630 -12.85 -16.14 -15.29
C THR A 630 -11.47 -15.60 -15.63
N SER A 631 -10.46 -15.96 -14.84
CA SER A 631 -9.08 -15.56 -15.10
C SER A 631 -8.44 -16.42 -16.21
N PRO A 632 -7.32 -15.97 -16.79
CA PRO A 632 -6.55 -16.78 -17.74
C PRO A 632 -6.05 -18.10 -17.15
N ASP A 633 -5.82 -18.17 -15.83
CA ASP A 633 -5.39 -19.37 -15.12
C ASP A 633 -6.56 -20.26 -14.61
N GLY A 634 -7.81 -19.88 -14.91
CA GLY A 634 -9.01 -20.68 -14.64
C GLY A 634 -9.65 -20.48 -13.27
N ARG A 635 -9.16 -19.53 -12.47
CA ARG A 635 -9.86 -19.06 -11.25
C ARG A 635 -11.16 -18.37 -11.65
N VAL A 636 -12.16 -18.47 -10.78
CA VAL A 636 -13.51 -17.95 -11.03
C VAL A 636 -13.94 -17.07 -9.87
N SER A 637 -14.38 -15.85 -10.20
CA SER A 637 -15.11 -14.99 -9.29
C SER A 637 -16.54 -14.85 -9.77
N ARG A 638 -17.49 -15.04 -8.85
CA ARG A 638 -18.90 -14.72 -9.08
C ARG A 638 -19.14 -13.28 -8.66
N PHE A 639 -19.71 -12.52 -9.59
CA PHE A 639 -19.87 -11.08 -9.44
C PHE A 639 -21.33 -10.67 -9.62
N PRO A 640 -22.21 -11.04 -8.68
CA PRO A 640 -23.55 -10.49 -8.67
C PRO A 640 -23.51 -8.97 -8.47
N ARG A 641 -24.24 -8.26 -9.33
CA ARG A 641 -24.71 -6.89 -9.08
C ARG A 641 -26.22 -6.89 -9.04
N ALA A 642 -26.79 -6.09 -8.17
CA ALA A 642 -28.23 -5.97 -8.06
C ALA A 642 -28.65 -4.57 -7.63
N TRP A 643 -29.77 -4.09 -8.16
CA TRP A 643 -30.44 -2.92 -7.61
C TRP A 643 -31.45 -3.36 -6.55
N ALA A 644 -31.64 -2.49 -5.57
CA ALA A 644 -32.36 -2.80 -4.36
C ALA A 644 -33.15 -1.60 -3.82
N THR A 645 -34.16 -1.88 -3.02
CA THR A 645 -34.78 -0.90 -2.13
C THR A 645 -34.04 -0.85 -0.80
N VAL A 646 -33.97 0.33 -0.20
CA VAL A 646 -33.21 0.60 1.02
C VAL A 646 -34.14 1.14 2.09
N THR A 647 -33.96 0.66 3.32
CA THR A 647 -34.59 1.23 4.52
C THR A 647 -33.54 1.36 5.62
N THR A 648 -33.33 2.55 6.14
CA THR A 648 -32.40 2.81 7.24
C THR A 648 -33.03 2.54 8.60
N ALA A 649 -32.20 2.32 9.63
CA ALA A 649 -32.66 2.10 11.00
C ALA A 649 -33.45 3.29 11.58
N ASP A 650 -33.21 4.51 11.09
CA ASP A 650 -33.95 5.72 11.46
C ASP A 650 -35.21 5.96 10.61
N GLY A 651 -35.54 5.05 9.68
CA GLY A 651 -36.78 5.04 8.91
C GLY A 651 -36.74 5.82 7.59
N ARG A 652 -35.57 6.28 7.12
CA ARG A 652 -35.41 6.82 5.77
C ARG A 652 -35.46 5.68 4.74
N THR A 653 -35.93 6.01 3.55
CA THR A 653 -36.08 5.08 2.43
C THR A 653 -35.29 5.56 1.23
N GLY A 654 -35.04 4.64 0.29
CA GLY A 654 -34.37 4.96 -0.96
C GLY A 654 -34.14 3.74 -1.83
N VAL A 655 -33.22 3.88 -2.78
CA VAL A 655 -32.78 2.81 -3.68
C VAL A 655 -31.26 2.79 -3.77
N GLY A 656 -30.69 1.71 -4.28
CA GLY A 656 -29.25 1.64 -4.50
C GLY A 656 -28.80 0.43 -5.28
N TRP A 657 -27.57 0.48 -5.76
CA TRP A 657 -26.86 -0.65 -6.35
C TRP A 657 -25.91 -1.25 -5.34
N LEU A 658 -25.87 -2.58 -5.32
CA LEU A 658 -24.88 -3.34 -4.59
C LEU A 658 -24.20 -4.34 -5.53
N GLU A 659 -22.97 -4.66 -5.18
CA GLU A 659 -22.08 -5.54 -5.90
C GLU A 659 -21.34 -6.41 -4.89
N TRP A 660 -21.24 -7.71 -5.19
CA TRP A 660 -20.46 -8.64 -4.37
C TRP A 660 -19.46 -9.36 -5.26
N ASN A 661 -18.17 -9.22 -4.99
CA ASN A 661 -17.14 -10.08 -5.59
C ASN A 661 -16.89 -11.26 -4.66
N ARG A 662 -17.13 -12.47 -5.16
CA ARG A 662 -17.03 -13.71 -4.37
C ARG A 662 -16.15 -14.71 -5.09
N ASN A 663 -14.99 -14.99 -4.50
CA ASN A 663 -14.06 -15.97 -5.02
C ASN A 663 -14.47 -17.36 -4.54
N LEU A 664 -14.63 -18.28 -5.49
CA LEU A 664 -14.88 -19.68 -5.16
C LEU A 664 -13.52 -20.34 -4.88
N THR A 665 -13.34 -20.84 -3.66
CA THR A 665 -12.17 -21.65 -3.24
C THR A 665 -12.16 -23.03 -3.86
#